data_AF-A0AAP4UF59-F1
#
_entry.id   AF-A0AAP4UF59-F1
#
_cell.length_a   1.000
_cell.length_b   1.000
_cell.length_c   1.000
_cell.angle_alpha   90.00
_cell.angle_beta   90.00
_cell.angle_gamma   90.00
#
_symmetry.space_group_name_H-M   'P 1'
#
loop_
_entity.id
_entity.type
_entity.pdbx_description
1 polymer ?
#
loop_
_entity_poly.entity_id
_entity_poly.type
_entity_poly.pdbx_seq_one_letter_code
_entity_poly.pdbx_strand_id
1 'polypeptide(L)'
;MMNKKNSKIALMLVASAVSVALTGCGSDGDDGKDGNPGLPGGTPAEAIEQLKLEVLSVSYADNIPTVKVYATNEDDEAVVGLKDFSIENAAQLIPVGASGAGNSANWQKLGSTSTFVDNKNGSYEFSFDSFDTDTFNAELTQRFNIVAEASTLLDGVTSVPVSEIVADFDGEGYQALYTKNIVSHEVCASCHAEGEKIYHKATTVETCITCHTQEWADGRGKPEVAFAHLVHNVHNSNKVWGRNDYTAETAHAIVQDNCQSCHVESEELTEWGNWTRIPTMETCTSCHTGIDFVAGEGHSQQSDNSNCIACHNASWTEEIHTGGFEQKKAFIDMYGLTSTLMVNSDKTATISVTITDAAGSAVDASTLVSKIQRIETITNVGPNFPIMGYNASPGNGQAKVAYDLVRNGELGENVSVEAGALQYTLPVLPFGEYSPAGIQDTDTAFTFIGLEMCNDGTAAVDCGDDIATTSMKADLVFGTLSGEAASMRHTDSVAFNTCENCHGETFEIHKGYHAGFIMTEQLGRENADGEVIVGVDGCVTCHTPDGTYASGGNQGALEMKLHSVHGEQDIISDCTQCHNDFNLDAFKLKGALATSAGEYTTPITATCASCHGFDEIKAHAEGQGGVVNGTYEDANASAQVEFCMGCHKPTIFDHTAVNM
;
A
#
# COMPACT_ATOMS: atom_id res chain seq x y z
N MET A 1 27.02 20.06 -1.60
CA MET A 1 28.01 19.00 -1.85
C MET A 1 27.23 17.74 -2.18
N MET A 2 27.31 17.28 -3.43
CA MET A 2 26.56 16.13 -3.95
C MET A 2 27.16 14.83 -3.39
N ASN A 3 26.37 14.07 -2.64
CA ASN A 3 26.71 12.67 -2.31
C ASN A 3 25.71 11.76 -3.00
N LYS A 4 26.21 11.06 -4.02
CA LYS A 4 25.52 10.00 -4.77
C LYS A 4 25.29 8.80 -3.84
N LYS A 5 24.04 8.38 -3.66
CA LYS A 5 23.70 7.03 -3.23
C LYS A 5 23.83 6.10 -4.45
N ASN A 6 24.65 5.06 -4.32
CA ASN A 6 24.85 4.04 -5.35
C ASN A 6 23.70 3.03 -5.24
N SER A 7 22.79 3.00 -6.22
CA SER A 7 21.87 1.89 -6.42
C SER A 7 22.63 0.74 -7.11
N LYS A 8 22.62 -0.43 -6.48
CA LYS A 8 23.04 -1.70 -7.08
C LYS A 8 21.77 -2.40 -7.58
N ILE A 9 21.35 -2.13 -8.81
CA ILE A 9 20.62 -3.04 -9.71
C ILE A 9 20.91 -2.47 -11.11
N ALA A 10 21.90 -3.04 -11.78
CA ALA A 10 22.19 -2.79 -13.18
C ALA A 10 23.08 -3.93 -13.68
N LEU A 11 22.48 -5.10 -13.89
CA LEU A 11 23.14 -6.16 -14.62
C LEU A 11 22.14 -7.00 -15.42
N MET A 12 21.54 -6.38 -16.43
CA MET A 12 21.26 -7.05 -17.70
C MET A 12 21.43 -6.04 -18.83
N LEU A 13 21.92 -6.50 -19.98
CA LEU A 13 22.26 -5.77 -21.21
C LEU A 13 23.61 -5.03 -21.27
N VAL A 14 24.71 -5.78 -21.42
CA VAL A 14 25.71 -5.52 -22.49
C VAL A 14 26.41 -6.83 -22.85
N ALA A 15 25.91 -7.55 -23.85
CA ALA A 15 26.66 -8.62 -24.51
C ALA A 15 26.38 -8.64 -26.01
N SER A 16 26.61 -7.50 -26.67
CA SER A 16 26.57 -7.43 -28.14
C SER A 16 27.43 -6.27 -28.64
N ALA A 17 28.75 -6.36 -28.45
CA ALA A 17 29.76 -5.83 -29.37
C ALA A 17 31.15 -6.03 -28.77
N VAL A 18 31.96 -6.93 -29.35
CA VAL A 18 33.37 -6.71 -29.76
C VAL A 18 33.88 -8.06 -30.30
N SER A 19 34.00 -8.17 -31.63
CA SER A 19 34.88 -9.16 -32.28
C SER A 19 35.56 -8.48 -33.46
N VAL A 20 36.83 -8.14 -33.28
CA VAL A 20 37.70 -7.49 -34.26
C VAL A 20 38.20 -8.51 -35.29
N ALA A 21 37.98 -8.16 -36.57
CA ALA A 21 38.74 -8.48 -37.78
C ALA A 21 39.63 -9.75 -37.83
N LEU A 22 39.23 -10.71 -38.68
CA LEU A 22 40.16 -11.45 -39.54
C LEU A 22 39.68 -11.39 -41.00
N THR A 23 40.48 -10.76 -41.86
CA THR A 23 40.38 -10.83 -43.31
C THR A 23 40.86 -12.19 -43.82
N GLY A 24 40.03 -12.87 -44.62
CA GLY A 24 40.40 -14.03 -45.44
C GLY A 24 39.36 -14.28 -46.53
N CYS A 25 39.77 -14.16 -47.79
CA CYS A 25 38.95 -14.25 -49.00
C CYS A 25 38.20 -15.59 -49.17
N GLY A 26 36.99 -15.52 -49.74
CA GLY A 26 36.28 -16.65 -50.35
C GLY A 26 34.87 -16.22 -50.76
N SER A 27 34.49 -16.51 -51.99
CA SER A 27 33.34 -15.97 -52.72
C SER A 27 31.98 -16.57 -52.34
N ASP A 28 30.94 -15.87 -52.83
CA ASP A 28 29.61 -16.35 -53.26
C ASP A 28 28.67 -17.09 -52.30
N GLY A 29 27.65 -16.38 -51.82
CA GLY A 29 26.43 -16.95 -51.25
C GLY A 29 25.58 -15.90 -50.51
N ASP A 30 24.68 -15.23 -51.24
CA ASP A 30 23.46 -14.64 -50.67
C ASP A 30 22.61 -15.78 -50.05
N ASP A 31 21.73 -15.43 -49.10
CA ASP A 31 20.65 -16.24 -48.50
C ASP A 31 20.96 -16.90 -47.13
N GLY A 32 20.95 -16.10 -46.06
CA GLY A 32 20.86 -16.64 -44.71
C GLY A 32 20.82 -15.55 -43.64
N LYS A 33 19.63 -15.01 -43.34
CA LYS A 33 19.45 -14.38 -42.03
C LYS A 33 19.63 -15.50 -41.00
N ASP A 34 20.56 -15.32 -40.06
CA ASP A 34 20.72 -16.23 -38.94
C ASP A 34 19.36 -16.37 -38.25
N GLY A 35 18.84 -17.60 -38.17
CA GLY A 35 17.61 -17.87 -37.42
C GLY A 35 17.82 -17.55 -35.95
N ASN A 36 16.75 -17.10 -35.27
CA ASN A 36 16.76 -16.93 -33.81
C ASN A 36 17.32 -18.20 -33.15
N PRO A 37 18.24 -18.07 -32.16
CA PRO A 37 18.71 -19.22 -31.39
C PRO A 37 17.51 -20.04 -30.92
N GLY A 38 17.55 -21.36 -31.12
CA GLY A 38 16.46 -22.24 -30.70
C GLY A 38 16.17 -22.05 -29.22
N LEU A 39 14.89 -21.85 -28.89
CA LEU A 39 14.42 -21.77 -27.50
C LEU A 39 14.95 -22.99 -26.74
N PRO A 40 15.56 -22.81 -25.56
CA PRO A 40 16.09 -23.93 -24.80
C PRO A 40 14.94 -24.88 -24.48
N GLY A 41 14.99 -26.10 -25.03
CA GLY A 41 14.14 -27.19 -24.58
C GLY A 41 14.57 -27.63 -23.19
N GLY A 42 14.18 -26.87 -22.18
CA GLY A 42 14.38 -27.18 -20.77
C GLY A 42 13.45 -28.31 -20.29
N THR A 43 13.71 -28.81 -19.09
CA THR A 43 12.75 -29.65 -18.35
C THR A 43 11.45 -28.87 -18.14
N PRO A 44 10.27 -29.50 -18.32
CA PRO A 44 9.00 -28.87 -17.99
C PRO A 44 8.94 -28.53 -16.50
N ALA A 45 8.33 -27.39 -16.17
CA ALA A 45 8.09 -26.99 -14.78
C ALA A 45 7.27 -28.06 -14.02
N GLU A 46 7.75 -28.48 -12.84
CA GLU A 46 7.04 -29.42 -11.96
C GLU A 46 6.18 -28.69 -10.90
N ALA A 47 6.45 -27.41 -10.66
CA ALA A 47 5.69 -26.50 -9.81
C ALA A 47 5.63 -25.11 -10.47
N ILE A 48 4.54 -24.39 -10.20
CA ILE A 48 4.28 -23.08 -10.77
C ILE A 48 3.68 -22.23 -9.64
N GLU A 49 4.55 -21.58 -8.87
CA GLU A 49 4.11 -20.56 -7.90
C GLU A 49 3.82 -19.23 -8.60
N GLN A 50 4.56 -18.93 -9.68
CA GLN A 50 4.32 -17.77 -10.54
C GLN A 50 4.31 -18.19 -12.00
N LEU A 51 3.39 -17.64 -12.80
CA LEU A 51 3.37 -17.84 -14.24
C LEU A 51 3.78 -16.55 -14.96
N LYS A 52 4.94 -16.56 -15.60
CA LYS A 52 5.45 -15.45 -16.42
C LYS A 52 5.07 -15.70 -17.88
N LEU A 53 4.56 -14.67 -18.56
CA LEU A 53 4.16 -14.72 -19.97
C LEU A 53 4.95 -13.69 -20.79
N GLU A 54 5.31 -14.05 -22.01
CA GLU A 54 5.98 -13.14 -22.96
C GLU A 54 5.45 -13.37 -24.39
N VAL A 55 5.12 -12.29 -25.11
CA VAL A 55 4.81 -12.40 -26.55
C VAL A 55 6.10 -12.36 -27.36
N LEU A 56 6.45 -13.48 -27.98
CA LEU A 56 7.69 -13.64 -28.74
C LEU A 56 7.62 -12.99 -30.13
N SER A 57 6.48 -13.10 -30.80
CA SER A 57 6.30 -12.58 -32.16
C SER A 57 4.83 -12.51 -32.54
N VAL A 58 4.51 -11.54 -33.38
CA VAL A 58 3.23 -11.44 -34.10
C VAL A 58 3.53 -11.47 -35.59
N SER A 59 2.74 -12.22 -36.35
CA SER A 59 2.82 -12.23 -37.82
C SER A 59 1.43 -12.14 -38.41
N TYR A 60 1.30 -11.49 -39.57
CA TYR A 60 0.02 -11.29 -40.22
C TYR A 60 -0.05 -12.05 -41.55
N ALA A 61 -1.15 -12.77 -41.77
CA ALA A 61 -1.51 -13.34 -43.05
C ALA A 61 -2.93 -12.88 -43.40
N ASP A 62 -3.09 -12.23 -44.56
CA ASP A 62 -4.37 -11.62 -44.98
C ASP A 62 -5.00 -10.74 -43.88
N ASN A 63 -4.16 -9.93 -43.21
CA ASN A 63 -4.51 -9.06 -42.08
C ASN A 63 -5.01 -9.79 -40.80
N ILE A 64 -4.91 -11.11 -40.74
CA ILE A 64 -5.22 -11.90 -39.54
C ILE A 64 -3.93 -12.20 -38.78
N PRO A 65 -3.83 -11.84 -37.48
CA PRO A 65 -2.63 -12.10 -36.69
C PRO A 65 -2.52 -13.57 -36.27
N THR A 66 -1.29 -14.05 -36.24
CA THR A 66 -0.85 -15.24 -35.48
C THR A 66 0.10 -14.75 -34.40
N VAL A 67 -0.18 -15.09 -33.14
CA VAL A 67 0.54 -14.57 -31.98
C VAL A 67 1.24 -15.72 -31.27
N LYS A 68 2.56 -15.62 -31.11
CA LYS A 68 3.36 -16.62 -30.39
C LYS A 68 3.70 -16.12 -29.00
N VAL A 69 3.33 -16.90 -27.98
CA VAL A 69 3.54 -16.59 -26.56
C VAL A 69 4.44 -17.65 -25.94
N TYR A 70 5.28 -17.26 -24.98
CA TYR A 70 6.11 -18.13 -24.17
C TYR A 70 5.69 -18.04 -22.71
N ALA A 71 5.65 -19.18 -22.03
CA ALA A 71 5.26 -19.29 -20.63
C ALA A 71 6.35 -19.98 -19.80
N THR A 72 6.72 -19.37 -18.69
CA THR A 72 7.69 -19.92 -17.73
C THR A 72 7.23 -19.79 -16.28
N ASN A 73 7.80 -20.60 -15.39
CA ASN A 73 7.58 -20.47 -13.94
C ASN A 73 8.56 -19.45 -13.31
N GLU A 74 8.55 -19.37 -11.97
CA GLU A 74 9.47 -18.55 -11.16
C GLU A 74 10.95 -18.83 -11.44
N ASP A 75 11.30 -20.08 -11.75
CA ASP A 75 12.66 -20.59 -12.03
C ASP A 75 13.05 -20.53 -13.52
N ASP A 76 12.25 -19.85 -14.35
CA ASP A 76 12.41 -19.73 -15.81
C ASP A 76 12.34 -21.07 -16.56
N GLU A 77 11.71 -22.09 -15.95
CA GLU A 77 11.42 -23.38 -16.58
C GLU A 77 10.19 -23.29 -17.48
N ALA A 78 10.18 -24.03 -18.58
CA ALA A 78 9.11 -23.97 -19.56
C ALA A 78 7.79 -24.57 -19.03
N VAL A 79 6.69 -23.81 -19.08
CA VAL A 79 5.36 -24.26 -18.66
C VAL A 79 4.62 -24.85 -19.86
N VAL A 80 4.39 -26.16 -19.85
CA VAL A 80 3.77 -26.92 -20.94
C VAL A 80 2.40 -27.44 -20.53
N GLY A 81 1.41 -27.36 -21.41
CA GLY A 81 0.08 -27.90 -21.18
C GLY A 81 -0.87 -26.94 -20.45
N LEU A 82 -0.72 -25.63 -20.63
CA LEU A 82 -1.79 -24.67 -20.32
C LEU A 82 -3.04 -25.02 -21.13
N LYS A 83 -4.21 -24.93 -20.49
CA LYS A 83 -5.50 -25.26 -21.12
C LYS A 83 -6.51 -24.11 -21.08
N ASP A 84 -6.52 -23.33 -20.00
CA ASP A 84 -7.38 -22.17 -19.82
C ASP A 84 -6.57 -20.90 -20.16
N PHE A 85 -6.26 -20.76 -21.45
CA PHE A 85 -5.33 -19.76 -21.98
C PHE A 85 -5.92 -19.08 -23.22
N SER A 86 -5.97 -17.76 -23.24
CA SER A 86 -6.67 -16.98 -24.26
C SER A 86 -6.00 -15.65 -24.56
N ILE A 87 -6.29 -15.12 -25.75
CA ILE A 87 -6.21 -13.69 -26.03
C ILE A 87 -7.63 -13.13 -25.85
N GLU A 88 -7.90 -12.58 -24.66
CA GLU A 88 -9.22 -12.05 -24.29
C GLU A 88 -9.60 -10.83 -25.13
N ASN A 89 -8.62 -10.00 -25.50
CA ASN A 89 -8.83 -8.85 -26.36
C ASN A 89 -7.64 -8.63 -27.29
N ALA A 90 -7.90 -8.55 -28.59
CA ALA A 90 -7.02 -7.92 -29.57
C ALA A 90 -7.63 -6.57 -29.96
N ALA A 91 -6.82 -5.52 -29.96
CA ALA A 91 -7.27 -4.15 -30.19
C ALA A 91 -6.24 -3.33 -31.00
N GLN A 92 -6.68 -2.24 -31.62
CA GLN A 92 -5.80 -1.23 -32.23
C GLN A 92 -5.94 0.13 -31.55
N LEU A 93 -4.88 0.95 -31.55
CA LEU A 93 -4.83 2.24 -30.87
C LEU A 93 -5.12 3.39 -31.84
N ILE A 94 -6.31 3.99 -31.74
CA ILE A 94 -6.60 5.26 -32.40
C ILE A 94 -5.80 6.38 -31.71
N PRO A 95 -4.94 7.13 -32.42
CA PRO A 95 -4.06 8.13 -31.80
C PRO A 95 -4.84 9.34 -31.28
N VAL A 96 -4.20 10.08 -30.36
CA VAL A 96 -4.75 11.31 -29.77
C VAL A 96 -5.20 12.27 -30.87
N GLY A 97 -6.38 12.84 -30.72
CA GLY A 97 -6.92 13.83 -31.65
C GLY A 97 -7.54 13.28 -32.94
N ALA A 98 -7.37 11.99 -33.27
CA ALA A 98 -7.89 11.42 -34.51
C ALA A 98 -9.42 11.36 -34.57
N SER A 99 -10.08 11.15 -33.42
CA SER A 99 -11.56 11.17 -33.31
C SER A 99 -12.14 12.58 -33.14
N GLY A 100 -11.29 13.61 -33.04
CA GLY A 100 -11.69 14.99 -32.78
C GLY A 100 -10.60 15.74 -32.03
N ALA A 101 -10.42 17.04 -32.31
CA ALA A 101 -9.39 17.84 -31.65
C ALA A 101 -9.58 17.81 -30.12
N GLY A 102 -8.49 17.53 -29.39
CA GLY A 102 -8.49 17.43 -27.92
C GLY A 102 -8.92 16.06 -27.36
N ASN A 103 -9.45 15.15 -28.18
CA ASN A 103 -9.85 13.83 -27.70
C ASN A 103 -8.64 12.93 -27.39
N SER A 104 -8.79 12.11 -26.35
CA SER A 104 -7.84 11.07 -25.96
C SER A 104 -7.63 10.02 -27.05
N ALA A 105 -6.47 9.35 -27.02
CA ALA A 105 -6.26 8.11 -27.77
C ALA A 105 -7.21 7.02 -27.26
N ASN A 106 -7.65 6.10 -28.13
CA ASN A 106 -8.67 5.10 -27.81
C ASN A 106 -8.32 3.72 -28.36
N TRP A 107 -8.51 2.69 -27.53
CA TRP A 107 -8.46 1.30 -27.97
C TRP A 107 -9.74 0.93 -28.71
N GLN A 108 -9.61 0.36 -29.90
CA GLN A 108 -10.70 -0.18 -30.71
C GLN A 108 -10.53 -1.69 -30.83
N LYS A 109 -11.56 -2.46 -30.47
CA LYS A 109 -11.46 -3.93 -30.42
C LYS A 109 -11.54 -4.54 -31.81
N LEU A 110 -10.70 -5.53 -32.07
CA LEU A 110 -10.64 -6.27 -33.34
C LEU A 110 -11.00 -7.76 -33.19
N GLY A 111 -10.90 -8.33 -31.98
CA GLY A 111 -11.31 -9.71 -31.76
C GLY A 111 -10.82 -10.30 -30.44
N SER A 112 -11.00 -11.61 -30.30
CA SER A 112 -10.53 -12.43 -29.19
C SER A 112 -10.36 -13.87 -29.68
N THR A 113 -9.53 -14.67 -29.02
CA THR A 113 -9.40 -16.10 -29.34
C THR A 113 -8.97 -16.92 -28.13
N SER A 114 -9.49 -18.13 -28.01
CA SER A 114 -8.96 -19.18 -27.13
C SER A 114 -8.42 -20.37 -27.93
N THR A 115 -8.30 -20.22 -29.26
CA THR A 115 -7.77 -21.23 -30.16
C THR A 115 -6.25 -21.09 -30.24
N PHE A 116 -5.53 -22.08 -29.74
CA PHE A 116 -4.07 -22.12 -29.77
C PHE A 116 -3.51 -23.53 -29.97
N VAL A 117 -2.25 -23.59 -30.40
CA VAL A 117 -1.42 -24.79 -30.44
C VAL A 117 -0.33 -24.69 -29.38
N ASP A 118 -0.30 -25.66 -28.46
CA ASP A 118 0.83 -25.85 -27.54
C ASP A 118 1.96 -26.61 -28.27
N ASN A 119 3.09 -25.94 -28.49
CA ASN A 119 4.25 -26.48 -29.20
C ASN A 119 5.11 -27.43 -28.35
N LYS A 120 4.69 -27.73 -27.12
CA LYS A 120 5.32 -28.70 -26.19
C LYS A 120 6.74 -28.33 -25.77
N ASN A 121 7.02 -27.02 -25.77
CA ASN A 121 8.32 -26.47 -25.37
C ASN A 121 8.17 -25.15 -24.57
N GLY A 122 6.99 -24.90 -23.99
CA GLY A 122 6.66 -23.65 -23.30
C GLY A 122 6.09 -22.56 -24.22
N SER A 123 6.20 -22.72 -25.54
CA SER A 123 5.59 -21.78 -26.49
C SER A 123 4.21 -22.23 -26.98
N TYR A 124 3.33 -21.25 -27.15
CA TYR A 124 1.96 -21.39 -27.60
C TYR A 124 1.74 -20.49 -28.81
N GLU A 125 1.00 -20.95 -29.81
CA GLU A 125 0.68 -20.19 -31.01
C GLU A 125 -0.84 -20.01 -31.13
N PHE A 126 -1.30 -18.77 -31.01
CA PHE A 126 -2.71 -18.40 -31.11
C PHE A 126 -3.08 -18.04 -32.54
N SER A 127 -4.26 -18.51 -32.94
CA SER A 127 -4.90 -18.19 -34.22
C SER A 127 -6.31 -17.66 -33.99
N PHE A 128 -6.74 -16.71 -34.81
CA PHE A 128 -8.08 -16.13 -34.70
C PHE A 128 -9.04 -16.79 -35.69
N ASP A 129 -10.09 -17.43 -35.16
CA ASP A 129 -11.20 -17.93 -35.98
C ASP A 129 -12.09 -16.79 -36.52
N SER A 130 -12.09 -15.65 -35.82
CA SER A 130 -12.79 -14.42 -36.20
C SER A 130 -11.98 -13.21 -35.74
N PHE A 131 -11.59 -12.36 -36.69
CA PHE A 131 -10.88 -11.10 -36.48
C PHE A 131 -11.46 -10.04 -37.42
N ASP A 132 -11.67 -8.82 -36.93
CA ASP A 132 -12.24 -7.73 -37.72
C ASP A 132 -11.19 -7.12 -38.66
N THR A 133 -11.02 -7.79 -39.80
CA THR A 133 -10.14 -7.34 -40.89
C THR A 133 -10.66 -6.12 -41.64
N ASP A 134 -11.95 -5.77 -41.51
CA ASP A 134 -12.54 -4.61 -42.18
C ASP A 134 -12.14 -3.30 -41.46
N THR A 135 -12.07 -3.35 -40.13
CA THR A 135 -11.66 -2.23 -39.28
C THR A 135 -10.15 -2.17 -39.05
N PHE A 136 -9.44 -3.29 -39.17
CA PHE A 136 -7.99 -3.36 -38.99
C PHE A 136 -7.24 -2.35 -39.86
N ASN A 137 -6.33 -1.59 -39.24
CA ASN A 137 -5.42 -0.69 -39.91
C ASN A 137 -3.98 -0.93 -39.48
N ALA A 138 -3.14 -1.36 -40.42
CA ALA A 138 -1.74 -1.69 -40.17
C ALA A 138 -0.85 -0.49 -39.79
N GLU A 139 -1.30 0.74 -40.04
CA GLU A 139 -0.58 1.97 -39.62
C GLU A 139 -0.73 2.25 -38.12
N LEU A 140 -1.63 1.55 -37.42
CA LEU A 140 -1.90 1.75 -36.00
C LEU A 140 -1.16 0.73 -35.14
N THR A 141 -0.87 1.11 -33.90
CA THR A 141 -0.41 0.16 -32.87
C THR A 141 -1.49 -0.87 -32.57
N GLN A 142 -1.09 -2.14 -32.47
CA GLN A 142 -1.91 -3.30 -32.18
C GLN A 142 -1.57 -3.81 -30.77
N ARG A 143 -2.57 -4.08 -29.94
CA ARG A 143 -2.44 -4.65 -28.59
C ARG A 143 -3.05 -6.03 -28.54
N PHE A 144 -2.34 -6.96 -27.90
CA PHE A 144 -2.85 -8.27 -27.53
C PHE A 144 -2.86 -8.39 -26.00
N ASN A 145 -4.03 -8.65 -25.43
CA ASN A 145 -4.21 -8.92 -24.00
C ASN A 145 -4.37 -10.43 -23.80
N ILE A 146 -3.35 -11.03 -23.19
CA ILE A 146 -3.22 -12.47 -23.00
C ILE A 146 -3.52 -12.80 -21.55
N VAL A 147 -4.35 -13.81 -21.33
CA VAL A 147 -4.80 -14.23 -20.00
C VAL A 147 -4.68 -15.75 -19.88
N ALA A 148 -3.97 -16.19 -18.84
CA ALA A 148 -4.02 -17.55 -18.32
C ALA A 148 -4.86 -17.55 -17.04
N GLU A 149 -5.99 -18.25 -17.02
CA GLU A 149 -6.82 -18.35 -15.82
C GLU A 149 -6.19 -19.30 -14.78
N ALA A 150 -6.41 -19.01 -13.49
CA ALA A 150 -6.02 -19.93 -12.42
C ALA A 150 -6.73 -21.27 -12.59
N SER A 151 -5.95 -22.36 -12.73
CA SER A 151 -6.46 -23.69 -13.07
C SER A 151 -5.41 -24.77 -12.77
N THR A 152 -5.42 -25.86 -13.53
CA THR A 152 -4.37 -26.87 -13.56
C THR A 152 -3.89 -27.10 -14.99
N LEU A 153 -2.65 -27.58 -15.14
CA LEU A 153 -2.16 -28.08 -16.42
C LEU A 153 -3.03 -29.24 -16.95
N LEU A 154 -2.76 -29.67 -18.19
CA LEU A 154 -3.43 -30.82 -18.80
C LEU A 154 -3.25 -32.14 -18.02
N ASP A 155 -2.27 -32.23 -17.12
CA ASP A 155 -2.10 -33.37 -16.21
C ASP A 155 -3.20 -33.46 -15.14
N GLY A 156 -3.94 -32.36 -14.90
CA GLY A 156 -4.99 -32.25 -13.91
C GLY A 156 -4.52 -32.16 -12.46
N VAL A 157 -3.22 -32.03 -12.21
CA VAL A 157 -2.60 -32.05 -10.87
C VAL A 157 -1.78 -30.80 -10.60
N THR A 158 -1.00 -30.33 -11.56
CA THR A 158 -0.11 -29.18 -11.37
C THR A 158 -0.93 -27.90 -11.42
N SER A 159 -1.03 -27.20 -10.29
CA SER A 159 -1.73 -25.92 -10.19
C SER A 159 -1.03 -24.84 -11.02
N VAL A 160 -1.83 -23.95 -11.59
CA VAL A 160 -1.37 -22.80 -12.37
C VAL A 160 -2.03 -21.56 -11.79
N PRO A 161 -1.28 -20.53 -11.35
CA PRO A 161 -1.84 -19.26 -10.91
C PRO A 161 -2.34 -18.45 -12.10
N VAL A 162 -3.19 -17.45 -11.84
CA VAL A 162 -3.62 -16.49 -12.86
C VAL A 162 -2.41 -15.68 -13.36
N SER A 163 -2.38 -15.37 -14.64
CA SER A 163 -1.37 -14.46 -15.22
C SER A 163 -1.99 -13.69 -16.38
N GLU A 164 -1.75 -12.38 -16.41
CA GLU A 164 -2.31 -11.45 -17.39
C GLU A 164 -1.22 -10.52 -17.89
N ILE A 165 -1.10 -10.37 -19.21
CA ILE A 165 -0.20 -9.39 -19.82
C ILE A 165 -0.87 -8.65 -20.97
N VAL A 166 -0.29 -7.51 -21.34
CA VAL A 166 -0.52 -6.87 -22.62
C VAL A 166 0.80 -6.71 -23.37
N ALA A 167 0.74 -6.81 -24.69
CA ALA A 167 1.89 -6.54 -25.55
C ALA A 167 1.46 -5.74 -26.77
N ASP A 168 2.24 -4.71 -27.09
CA ASP A 168 1.98 -3.75 -28.16
C ASP A 168 2.98 -3.90 -29.32
N PHE A 169 2.44 -3.96 -30.53
CA PHE A 169 3.18 -4.10 -31.79
C PHE A 169 2.68 -3.10 -32.82
N ASP A 170 3.42 -2.88 -33.90
CA ASP A 170 2.83 -2.25 -35.10
C ASP A 170 1.96 -3.26 -35.87
N GLY A 171 1.30 -2.80 -36.94
CA GLY A 171 0.45 -3.65 -37.78
C GLY A 171 1.19 -4.69 -38.63
N GLU A 172 2.52 -4.74 -38.57
CA GLU A 172 3.34 -5.77 -39.21
C GLU A 172 3.95 -6.75 -38.19
N GLY A 173 3.77 -6.49 -36.88
CA GLY A 173 4.27 -7.32 -35.78
C GLY A 173 5.64 -6.91 -35.23
N TYR A 174 6.14 -5.73 -35.59
CA TYR A 174 7.35 -5.14 -35.01
C TYR A 174 7.02 -4.24 -33.82
N GLN A 175 8.03 -3.55 -33.29
CA GLN A 175 7.86 -2.63 -32.17
C GLN A 175 6.85 -1.52 -32.51
N ALA A 176 5.90 -1.28 -31.61
CA ALA A 176 4.92 -0.20 -31.73
C ALA A 176 5.59 1.18 -31.90
N LEU A 177 5.01 2.02 -32.76
CA LEU A 177 5.53 3.37 -33.05
C LEU A 177 5.02 4.43 -32.07
N TYR A 178 3.93 4.15 -31.37
CA TYR A 178 3.34 4.99 -30.34
C TYR A 178 2.47 4.13 -29.41
N THR A 179 2.25 4.60 -28.19
CA THR A 179 1.54 3.85 -27.13
C THR A 179 0.50 4.73 -26.42
N LYS A 180 -0.19 4.13 -25.45
CA LYS A 180 -1.04 4.82 -24.47
C LYS A 180 -0.80 4.22 -23.09
N ASN A 181 0.45 4.29 -22.63
CA ASN A 181 0.89 3.73 -21.36
C ASN A 181 0.89 4.83 -20.30
N ILE A 182 -0.18 4.90 -19.51
CA ILE A 182 -0.45 6.00 -18.57
C ILE A 182 -0.27 5.57 -17.11
N VAL A 183 -0.79 4.38 -16.78
CA VAL A 183 -0.70 3.74 -15.46
C VAL A 183 -0.36 2.28 -15.68
N SER A 184 0.21 1.63 -14.67
CA SER A 184 0.52 0.20 -14.66
C SER A 184 -0.25 -0.52 -13.55
N HIS A 185 -0.25 -1.86 -13.55
CA HIS A 185 -0.96 -2.63 -12.51
C HIS A 185 -0.36 -2.47 -11.11
N GLU A 186 0.93 -2.16 -10.98
CA GLU A 186 1.62 -2.07 -9.69
C GLU A 186 1.03 -0.98 -8.79
N VAL A 187 0.59 0.15 -9.34
CA VAL A 187 -0.05 1.20 -8.54
C VAL A 187 -1.42 0.78 -8.01
N CYS A 188 -2.10 -0.16 -8.66
CA CYS A 188 -3.34 -0.73 -8.15
C CYS A 188 -3.06 -1.72 -7.02
N ALA A 189 -1.99 -2.51 -7.18
CA ALA A 189 -1.53 -3.50 -6.20
C ALA A 189 -0.98 -2.86 -4.91
N SER A 190 -0.75 -1.55 -4.88
CA SER A 190 -0.43 -0.85 -3.62
C SER A 190 -1.59 -0.90 -2.62
N CYS A 191 -2.84 -0.99 -3.11
CA CYS A 191 -4.02 -1.03 -2.26
C CYS A 191 -4.80 -2.34 -2.40
N HIS A 192 -5.01 -2.81 -3.64
CA HIS A 192 -5.72 -4.05 -3.93
C HIS A 192 -4.78 -5.25 -3.79
N ALA A 193 -5.27 -6.36 -3.24
CA ALA A 193 -4.47 -7.57 -3.14
C ALA A 193 -4.04 -8.07 -4.54
N GLU A 194 -2.75 -8.30 -4.70
CA GLU A 194 -2.17 -8.77 -5.96
C GLU A 194 -2.66 -10.19 -6.29
N GLY A 195 -2.91 -10.45 -7.58
CA GLY A 195 -3.46 -11.74 -8.04
C GLY A 195 -4.94 -11.96 -7.75
N GLU A 196 -5.59 -11.08 -7.00
CA GLU A 196 -7.03 -11.11 -6.76
C GLU A 196 -7.80 -10.22 -7.75
N LYS A 197 -9.06 -10.58 -8.01
CA LYS A 197 -9.89 -9.83 -8.95
C LYS A 197 -10.26 -8.47 -8.37
N ILE A 198 -9.96 -7.40 -9.11
CA ILE A 198 -10.41 -6.06 -8.75
C ILE A 198 -11.84 -5.87 -9.25
N TYR A 199 -12.81 -5.97 -8.33
CA TYR A 199 -14.26 -5.98 -8.58
C TYR A 199 -14.75 -7.17 -9.42
N HIS A 200 -14.26 -7.35 -10.65
CA HIS A 200 -14.62 -8.47 -11.50
C HIS A 200 -13.58 -8.78 -12.58
N LYS A 201 -13.69 -9.99 -13.15
CA LYS A 201 -13.02 -10.47 -14.36
C LYS A 201 -11.49 -10.60 -14.30
N ALA A 202 -10.77 -9.54 -13.96
CA ALA A 202 -9.33 -9.44 -14.14
C ALA A 202 -8.62 -8.98 -12.86
N THR A 203 -7.31 -9.21 -12.85
CA THR A 203 -6.38 -8.91 -11.74
C THR A 203 -5.45 -7.76 -12.10
N THR A 204 -5.22 -7.49 -13.39
CA THR A 204 -4.40 -6.37 -13.88
C THR A 204 -5.23 -5.26 -14.51
N VAL A 205 -4.74 -4.03 -14.40
CA VAL A 205 -5.47 -2.84 -14.88
C VAL A 205 -5.51 -2.78 -16.41
N GLU A 206 -4.48 -3.30 -17.07
CA GLU A 206 -4.34 -3.31 -18.53
C GLU A 206 -5.40 -4.19 -19.20
N THR A 207 -5.77 -5.31 -18.57
CA THR A 207 -6.91 -6.14 -19.00
C THR A 207 -8.22 -5.35 -18.91
N CYS A 208 -8.42 -4.60 -17.82
CA CYS A 208 -9.57 -3.72 -17.66
C CYS A 208 -9.62 -2.65 -18.75
N ILE A 209 -8.51 -1.93 -18.97
CA ILE A 209 -8.36 -0.84 -19.95
C ILE A 209 -8.63 -1.32 -21.38
N THR A 210 -8.12 -2.50 -21.74
CA THR A 210 -8.29 -3.07 -23.08
C THR A 210 -9.76 -3.48 -23.32
N CYS A 211 -10.51 -3.77 -22.26
CA CYS A 211 -11.92 -4.12 -22.35
C CYS A 211 -12.86 -2.90 -22.28
N HIS A 212 -12.66 -2.02 -21.30
CA HIS A 212 -13.47 -0.84 -21.00
C HIS A 212 -13.06 0.35 -21.88
N THR A 213 -13.19 0.19 -23.19
CA THR A 213 -12.84 1.20 -24.17
C THR A 213 -13.92 2.27 -24.35
N GLN A 214 -13.56 3.43 -24.90
CA GLN A 214 -14.52 4.48 -25.24
C GLN A 214 -15.56 3.99 -26.26
N GLU A 215 -15.11 3.30 -27.32
CA GLU A 215 -15.99 2.72 -28.33
C GLU A 215 -17.03 1.77 -27.70
N TRP A 216 -16.60 0.94 -26.75
CA TRP A 216 -17.50 0.02 -26.06
C TRP A 216 -18.52 0.74 -25.16
N ALA A 217 -18.10 1.82 -24.51
CA ALA A 217 -18.96 2.69 -23.71
C ALA A 217 -20.00 3.42 -24.60
N ASP A 218 -19.55 4.00 -25.71
CA ASP A 218 -20.38 4.72 -26.68
C ASP A 218 -21.42 3.80 -27.34
N GLY A 219 -21.00 2.60 -27.74
CA GLY A 219 -21.89 1.58 -28.31
C GLY A 219 -23.00 1.12 -27.35
N ARG A 220 -22.82 1.35 -26.04
CA ARG A 220 -23.82 1.10 -25.00
C ARG A 220 -24.63 2.33 -24.61
N GLY A 221 -24.26 3.52 -25.09
CA GLY A 221 -24.80 4.79 -24.63
C GLY A 221 -24.54 5.03 -23.14
N LYS A 222 -23.37 4.59 -22.65
CA LYS A 222 -22.97 4.64 -21.24
C LYS A 222 -21.54 5.13 -21.10
N PRO A 223 -21.27 6.44 -21.23
CA PRO A 223 -19.92 6.99 -21.11
C PRO A 223 -19.24 6.60 -19.79
N GLU A 224 -20.02 6.39 -18.73
CA GLU A 224 -19.52 6.08 -17.40
C GLU A 224 -18.81 4.73 -17.26
N VAL A 225 -18.94 3.85 -18.27
CA VAL A 225 -18.26 2.55 -18.27
C VAL A 225 -16.97 2.56 -19.09
N ALA A 226 -16.57 3.68 -19.71
CA ALA A 226 -15.21 3.82 -20.25
C ALA A 226 -14.22 3.86 -19.08
N PHE A 227 -13.08 3.16 -19.18
CA PHE A 227 -12.18 2.98 -18.03
C PHE A 227 -11.71 4.31 -17.42
N ALA A 228 -11.35 5.27 -18.28
CA ALA A 228 -10.90 6.60 -17.85
C ALA A 228 -11.97 7.38 -17.07
N HIS A 229 -13.26 7.11 -17.25
CA HIS A 229 -14.31 7.66 -16.41
C HIS A 229 -14.57 6.79 -15.18
N LEU A 230 -14.67 5.47 -15.39
CA LEU A 230 -15.04 4.48 -14.39
C LEU A 230 -14.09 4.50 -13.21
N VAL A 231 -12.78 4.46 -13.45
CA VAL A 231 -11.77 4.34 -12.39
C VAL A 231 -11.83 5.51 -11.42
N HIS A 232 -12.01 6.74 -11.91
CA HIS A 232 -12.17 7.90 -11.05
C HIS A 232 -13.52 7.87 -10.31
N ASN A 233 -14.59 7.50 -11.00
CA ASN A 233 -15.94 7.46 -10.43
C ASN A 233 -16.09 6.45 -9.27
N VAL A 234 -15.33 5.34 -9.29
CA VAL A 234 -15.36 4.35 -8.18
C VAL A 234 -14.44 4.71 -7.01
N HIS A 235 -13.61 5.74 -7.15
CA HIS A 235 -12.71 6.24 -6.09
C HIS A 235 -13.08 7.64 -5.59
N ASN A 236 -14.09 8.29 -6.17
CA ASN A 236 -14.58 9.61 -5.78
C ASN A 236 -16.05 9.53 -5.33
N SER A 237 -16.38 10.12 -4.18
CA SER A 237 -17.70 9.99 -3.57
C SER A 237 -18.73 11.06 -4.00
N ASN A 238 -18.46 11.87 -5.03
CA ASN A 238 -19.40 12.91 -5.49
C ASN A 238 -20.63 12.33 -6.21
N LYS A 239 -20.62 11.03 -6.50
CA LYS A 239 -21.66 10.31 -7.24
C LYS A 239 -21.65 8.84 -6.84
N VAL A 240 -22.83 8.22 -6.88
CA VAL A 240 -22.98 6.76 -6.74
C VAL A 240 -22.68 6.05 -8.06
N TRP A 241 -22.28 4.79 -7.99
CA TRP A 241 -21.88 4.02 -9.16
C TRP A 241 -22.52 2.62 -9.21
N GLY A 242 -22.45 2.00 -10.39
CA GLY A 242 -23.01 0.67 -10.63
C GLY A 242 -24.54 0.66 -10.69
N ARG A 243 -25.13 -0.55 -10.73
CA ARG A 243 -26.59 -0.73 -10.83
C ARG A 243 -27.31 -0.64 -9.48
N ASN A 244 -26.55 -0.70 -8.40
CA ASN A 244 -27.05 -0.76 -7.03
C ASN A 244 -26.74 0.53 -6.25
N ASP A 245 -26.37 1.61 -6.94
CA ASP A 245 -26.03 2.90 -6.35
C ASP A 245 -25.00 2.78 -5.21
N TYR A 246 -23.89 2.07 -5.49
CA TYR A 246 -22.78 1.93 -4.55
C TYR A 246 -22.15 3.29 -4.26
N THR A 247 -21.78 3.52 -3.00
CA THR A 247 -20.99 4.70 -2.59
C THR A 247 -19.50 4.39 -2.70
N ALA A 248 -18.69 5.43 -2.96
CA ALA A 248 -17.23 5.35 -2.99
C ALA A 248 -16.60 6.00 -1.74
N GLU A 249 -17.33 6.09 -0.61
CA GLU A 249 -16.89 6.81 0.59
C GLU A 249 -15.58 6.25 1.17
N THR A 250 -15.48 4.92 1.32
CA THR A 250 -14.25 4.28 1.81
C THR A 250 -13.09 4.50 0.85
N ALA A 251 -13.30 4.28 -0.46
CA ALA A 251 -12.28 4.48 -1.48
C ALA A 251 -11.80 5.94 -1.52
N HIS A 252 -12.72 6.90 -1.43
CA HIS A 252 -12.41 8.32 -1.41
C HIS A 252 -11.69 8.72 -0.11
N ALA A 253 -12.00 8.12 1.04
CA ALA A 253 -11.27 8.40 2.28
C ALA A 253 -9.79 7.97 2.24
N ILE A 254 -9.46 6.97 1.41
CA ILE A 254 -8.10 6.47 1.18
C ILE A 254 -7.41 7.27 0.06
N VAL A 255 -8.02 7.33 -1.12
CA VAL A 255 -7.42 7.99 -2.31
C VAL A 255 -7.41 9.52 -2.17
N GLN A 256 -8.44 10.10 -1.55
CA GLN A 256 -8.57 11.54 -1.27
C GLN A 256 -8.44 12.44 -2.52
N ASP A 257 -8.81 11.92 -3.68
CA ASP A 257 -8.59 12.56 -4.99
C ASP A 257 -7.10 12.85 -5.29
N ASN A 258 -6.16 12.20 -4.60
CA ASN A 258 -4.74 12.30 -4.86
C ASN A 258 -4.39 11.58 -6.17
N CYS A 259 -4.12 12.36 -7.20
CA CYS A 259 -3.78 11.85 -8.52
C CYS A 259 -2.53 10.97 -8.50
N GLN A 260 -1.56 11.28 -7.62
CA GLN A 260 -0.27 10.60 -7.54
C GLN A 260 -0.37 9.18 -6.95
N SER A 261 -1.51 8.80 -6.36
CA SER A 261 -1.75 7.42 -5.94
C SER A 261 -1.80 6.45 -7.12
N CYS A 262 -2.12 6.93 -8.32
CA CYS A 262 -2.15 6.13 -9.56
C CYS A 262 -1.24 6.69 -10.65
N HIS A 263 -1.18 8.02 -10.79
CA HIS A 263 -0.41 8.68 -11.84
C HIS A 263 1.00 9.03 -11.38
N VAL A 264 1.87 8.02 -11.43
CA VAL A 264 3.28 8.12 -11.06
C VAL A 264 4.16 8.43 -12.28
N GLU A 265 5.17 9.29 -12.09
CA GLU A 265 6.18 9.53 -13.11
C GLU A 265 6.98 8.25 -13.37
N SER A 266 7.10 7.86 -14.63
CA SER A 266 7.82 6.65 -15.03
C SER A 266 8.48 6.85 -16.39
N GLU A 267 9.72 6.38 -16.52
CA GLU A 267 10.42 6.32 -17.81
C GLU A 267 9.85 5.21 -18.72
N GLU A 268 9.20 4.20 -18.15
CA GLU A 268 8.60 3.06 -18.85
C GLU A 268 7.20 3.39 -19.39
N LEU A 269 6.44 4.21 -18.67
CA LEU A 269 5.12 4.69 -19.07
C LEU A 269 5.25 6.03 -19.82
N THR A 270 5.58 5.99 -21.12
CA THR A 270 5.87 7.21 -21.90
C THR A 270 4.73 8.23 -21.96
N GLU A 271 3.50 7.83 -21.65
CA GLU A 271 2.31 8.69 -21.58
C GLU A 271 1.81 8.92 -20.15
N TRP A 272 2.61 8.65 -19.11
CA TRP A 272 2.19 8.80 -17.70
C TRP A 272 1.56 10.17 -17.42
N GLY A 273 2.15 11.25 -17.93
CA GLY A 273 1.68 12.61 -17.71
C GLY A 273 0.44 13.01 -18.53
N ASN A 274 -0.26 12.07 -19.16
CA ASN A 274 -1.52 12.36 -19.84
C ASN A 274 -2.61 12.86 -18.89
N TRP A 275 -2.55 12.51 -17.60
CA TRP A 275 -3.53 12.95 -16.59
C TRP A 275 -3.62 14.49 -16.48
N THR A 276 -2.54 15.22 -16.77
CA THR A 276 -2.54 16.69 -16.82
C THR A 276 -2.64 17.24 -18.24
N ARG A 277 -2.17 16.49 -19.25
CA ARG A 277 -1.99 16.98 -20.62
C ARG A 277 -3.21 16.77 -21.51
N ILE A 278 -4.12 15.87 -21.17
CA ILE A 278 -5.27 15.48 -22.00
C ILE A 278 -6.59 15.70 -21.23
N PRO A 279 -7.02 16.95 -20.99
CA PRO A 279 -8.30 17.22 -20.35
C PRO A 279 -9.47 16.98 -21.33
N THR A 280 -10.39 16.08 -20.98
CA THR A 280 -11.60 15.80 -21.75
C THR A 280 -12.85 15.81 -20.88
N MET A 281 -14.01 16.19 -21.44
CA MET A 281 -15.27 16.19 -20.70
C MET A 281 -15.64 14.79 -20.19
N GLU A 282 -15.32 13.74 -20.95
CA GLU A 282 -15.60 12.35 -20.57
C GLU A 282 -14.83 11.94 -19.31
N THR A 283 -13.59 12.42 -19.17
CA THR A 283 -12.73 12.09 -18.03
C THR A 283 -13.01 13.02 -16.85
N CYS A 284 -12.95 14.33 -17.04
CA CYS A 284 -13.05 15.30 -15.92
C CYS A 284 -14.42 15.25 -15.19
N THR A 285 -15.50 14.91 -15.90
CA THR A 285 -16.84 14.80 -15.28
C THR A 285 -17.02 13.55 -14.42
N SER A 286 -16.04 12.64 -14.35
CA SER A 286 -16.08 11.52 -13.40
C SER A 286 -16.13 12.00 -11.95
N CYS A 287 -15.38 13.06 -11.64
CA CYS A 287 -15.35 13.67 -10.30
C CYS A 287 -16.09 15.02 -10.27
N HIS A 288 -16.05 15.82 -11.35
CA HIS A 288 -16.77 17.09 -11.46
C HIS A 288 -18.22 16.89 -11.93
N THR A 289 -19.01 16.19 -11.12
CA THR A 289 -20.35 15.69 -11.48
C THR A 289 -21.43 16.78 -11.56
N GLY A 290 -21.15 17.98 -11.06
CA GLY A 290 -22.04 19.15 -11.14
C GLY A 290 -21.93 19.96 -12.43
N ILE A 291 -21.16 19.50 -13.41
CA ILE A 291 -20.92 20.22 -14.67
C ILE A 291 -21.63 19.50 -15.83
N ASP A 292 -22.38 20.26 -16.63
CA ASP A 292 -22.81 19.85 -17.96
C ASP A 292 -22.17 20.80 -18.99
N PHE A 293 -21.10 20.34 -19.61
CA PHE A 293 -20.35 21.13 -20.61
C PHE A 293 -21.22 21.48 -21.83
N VAL A 294 -22.08 20.57 -22.29
CA VAL A 294 -22.88 20.76 -23.51
C VAL A 294 -24.01 21.76 -23.25
N ALA A 295 -24.63 21.71 -22.07
CA ALA A 295 -25.65 22.67 -21.65
C ALA A 295 -25.05 24.01 -21.19
N GLY A 296 -23.78 24.03 -20.78
CA GLY A 296 -23.13 25.19 -20.17
C GLY A 296 -23.58 25.45 -18.73
N GLU A 297 -23.84 24.38 -17.98
CA GLU A 297 -24.22 24.44 -16.56
C GLU A 297 -23.01 24.14 -15.68
N GLY A 298 -22.77 24.99 -14.68
CA GLY A 298 -21.60 24.88 -13.78
C GLY A 298 -20.26 25.27 -14.43
N HIS A 299 -20.19 25.33 -15.76
CA HIS A 299 -19.02 25.76 -16.54
C HIS A 299 -19.46 26.45 -17.84
N SER A 300 -18.55 27.15 -18.52
CA SER A 300 -18.81 27.66 -19.87
C SER A 300 -19.17 26.51 -20.84
N GLN A 301 -20.10 26.79 -21.76
CA GLN A 301 -20.54 25.80 -22.75
C GLN A 301 -19.38 25.34 -23.65
N GLN A 302 -19.16 24.03 -23.73
CA GLN A 302 -18.22 23.37 -24.63
C GLN A 302 -18.94 22.24 -25.35
N SER A 303 -18.93 22.24 -26.69
CA SER A 303 -19.55 21.18 -27.51
C SER A 303 -18.61 19.99 -27.78
N ASP A 304 -17.32 20.17 -27.53
CA ASP A 304 -16.25 19.21 -27.80
C ASP A 304 -15.03 19.54 -26.93
N ASN A 305 -13.97 18.74 -27.06
CA ASN A 305 -12.74 18.86 -26.26
C ASN A 305 -11.68 19.80 -26.86
N SER A 306 -11.97 20.49 -27.96
CA SER A 306 -10.95 21.19 -28.78
C SER A 306 -10.23 22.33 -28.07
N ASN A 307 -10.87 22.93 -27.06
CA ASN A 307 -10.37 24.10 -26.35
C ASN A 307 -9.92 23.82 -24.91
N CYS A 308 -10.11 22.61 -24.39
CA CYS A 308 -9.88 22.30 -22.97
C CYS A 308 -8.44 22.65 -22.56
N ILE A 309 -7.45 22.13 -23.29
CA ILE A 309 -6.02 22.33 -23.00
C ILE A 309 -5.55 23.78 -23.18
N ALA A 310 -6.28 24.60 -23.95
CA ALA A 310 -5.94 26.01 -24.13
C ALA A 310 -6.16 26.83 -22.84
N CYS A 311 -7.12 26.42 -22.01
CA CYS A 311 -7.39 27.01 -20.70
C CYS A 311 -6.76 26.17 -19.57
N HIS A 312 -7.04 24.87 -19.55
CA HIS A 312 -6.57 23.88 -18.58
C HIS A 312 -5.20 23.32 -19.00
N ASN A 313 -4.18 24.17 -18.99
CA ASN A 313 -2.82 23.74 -19.28
C ASN A 313 -2.31 22.73 -18.23
N ALA A 314 -1.35 21.90 -18.62
CA ALA A 314 -0.88 20.79 -17.78
C ALA A 314 -0.41 21.24 -16.39
N SER A 315 0.39 22.30 -16.30
CA SER A 315 0.91 22.80 -15.03
C SER A 315 -0.20 23.28 -14.09
N TRP A 316 -1.21 23.96 -14.63
CA TRP A 316 -2.34 24.41 -13.80
C TRP A 316 -3.20 23.24 -13.32
N THR A 317 -3.47 22.25 -14.18
CA THR A 317 -4.19 21.03 -13.80
C THR A 317 -3.42 20.26 -12.72
N GLU A 318 -2.11 20.15 -12.83
CA GLU A 318 -1.26 19.50 -11.83
C GLU A 318 -1.33 20.23 -10.48
N GLU A 319 -1.07 21.54 -10.49
CA GLU A 319 -0.99 22.38 -9.29
C GLU A 319 -2.26 22.33 -8.45
N ILE A 320 -3.45 22.43 -9.07
CA ILE A 320 -4.70 22.48 -8.32
C ILE A 320 -5.11 21.14 -7.70
N HIS A 321 -4.63 20.01 -8.25
CA HIS A 321 -4.97 18.67 -7.76
C HIS A 321 -3.89 18.08 -6.83
N THR A 322 -2.67 18.60 -6.86
CA THR A 322 -1.56 18.10 -6.02
C THR A 322 -1.06 19.12 -4.99
N GLY A 323 -1.26 20.42 -5.22
CA GLY A 323 -0.65 21.49 -4.43
C GLY A 323 -0.99 21.45 -2.94
N GLY A 324 -2.19 21.00 -2.56
CA GLY A 324 -2.54 20.81 -1.15
C GLY A 324 -1.73 19.69 -0.45
N PHE A 325 -1.47 18.59 -1.16
CA PHE A 325 -0.65 17.49 -0.67
C PHE A 325 0.82 17.90 -0.58
N GLU A 326 1.34 18.52 -1.63
CA GLU A 326 2.72 19.02 -1.67
C GLU A 326 2.97 20.06 -0.58
N GLN A 327 2.04 21.01 -0.40
CA GLN A 327 2.10 22.03 0.63
C GLN A 327 2.10 21.41 2.04
N LYS A 328 1.21 20.43 2.29
CA LYS A 328 1.15 19.73 3.57
C LYS A 328 2.46 18.98 3.84
N LYS A 329 2.97 18.23 2.87
CA LYS A 329 4.25 17.51 2.99
C LYS A 329 5.41 18.47 3.28
N ALA A 330 5.52 19.55 2.50
CA ALA A 330 6.55 20.56 2.70
C ALA A 330 6.45 21.19 4.10
N PHE A 331 5.24 21.37 4.61
CA PHE A 331 5.04 21.85 5.98
C PHE A 331 5.50 20.84 7.03
N ILE A 332 5.12 19.56 6.90
CA ILE A 332 5.55 18.47 7.78
C ILE A 332 7.08 18.37 7.82
N ASP A 333 7.75 18.59 6.69
CA ASP A 333 9.20 18.51 6.57
C ASP A 333 9.96 19.71 7.17
N MET A 334 9.28 20.79 7.56
CA MET A 334 9.93 21.94 8.18
C MET A 334 10.40 21.69 9.61
N TYR A 335 9.77 20.77 10.33
CA TYR A 335 10.06 20.52 11.74
C TYR A 335 10.12 19.02 12.06
N GLY A 336 10.97 18.68 13.02
CA GLY A 336 11.03 17.35 13.64
C GLY A 336 11.09 17.45 15.15
N LEU A 337 11.25 16.30 15.79
CA LEU A 337 11.47 16.16 17.23
C LEU A 337 12.74 15.34 17.50
N THR A 338 13.35 15.62 18.64
CA THR A 338 14.38 14.77 19.24
C THR A 338 14.17 14.78 20.74
N SER A 339 13.82 13.62 21.30
CA SER A 339 13.39 13.53 22.69
C SER A 339 14.25 12.58 23.52
N THR A 340 14.28 12.81 24.84
CA THR A 340 14.96 11.93 25.81
C THR A 340 14.06 11.65 27.00
N LEU A 341 14.06 10.42 27.52
CA LEU A 341 13.35 10.04 28.73
C LEU A 341 14.36 9.59 29.79
N MET A 342 14.56 10.42 30.83
CA MET A 342 15.48 10.13 31.92
C MET A 342 14.70 9.64 33.14
N VAL A 343 14.95 8.40 33.57
CA VAL A 343 14.32 7.85 34.76
C VAL A 343 15.09 8.25 36.01
N ASN A 344 14.38 8.78 37.01
CA ASN A 344 14.94 9.22 38.28
C ASN A 344 14.96 8.08 39.30
N SER A 345 15.82 8.21 40.33
CA SER A 345 15.97 7.19 41.37
C SER A 345 14.70 6.95 42.21
N ASP A 346 13.78 7.92 42.23
CA ASP A 346 12.49 7.82 42.91
C ASP A 346 11.38 7.25 42.02
N LYS A 347 11.75 6.70 40.85
CA LYS A 347 10.86 6.14 39.82
C LYS A 347 9.95 7.14 39.11
N THR A 348 10.13 8.44 39.31
CA THR A 348 9.63 9.45 38.35
C THR A 348 10.48 9.40 37.07
N ALA A 349 10.03 10.02 35.99
CA ALA A 349 10.82 10.14 34.77
C ALA A 349 10.68 11.53 34.15
N THR A 350 11.78 12.13 33.75
CA THR A 350 11.80 13.45 33.10
C THR A 350 11.86 13.26 31.59
N ILE A 351 10.79 13.67 30.91
CA ILE A 351 10.74 13.76 29.45
C ILE A 351 11.29 15.12 29.03
N SER A 352 12.20 15.12 28.05
CA SER A 352 12.68 16.33 27.38
C SER A 352 12.40 16.22 25.89
N VAL A 353 11.71 17.20 25.32
CA VAL A 353 11.33 17.26 23.91
C VAL A 353 11.98 18.46 23.25
N THR A 354 12.87 18.21 22.30
CA THR A 354 13.52 19.24 21.47
C THR A 354 12.84 19.28 20.12
N ILE A 355 12.41 20.46 19.68
CA ILE A 355 11.92 20.67 18.31
C ILE A 355 13.14 20.94 17.42
N THR A 356 13.20 20.30 16.26
CA THR A 356 14.27 20.50 15.28
C THR A 356 13.74 21.17 14.02
N ASP A 357 14.60 21.89 13.31
CA ASP A 357 14.31 22.39 11.96
C ASP A 357 14.52 21.30 10.90
N ALA A 358 14.24 21.61 9.64
CA ALA A 358 14.46 20.70 8.50
C ALA A 358 15.91 20.19 8.36
N ALA A 359 16.90 20.87 8.95
CA ALA A 359 18.30 20.44 8.96
C ALA A 359 18.64 19.56 10.17
N GLY A 360 17.67 19.26 11.03
CA GLY A 360 17.86 18.53 12.29
C GLY A 360 18.49 19.37 13.40
N SER A 361 18.59 20.69 13.22
CA SER A 361 19.16 21.59 14.24
C SER A 361 18.10 21.95 15.27
N ALA A 362 18.47 21.94 16.55
CA ALA A 362 17.55 22.30 17.64
C ALA A 362 17.04 23.74 17.50
N VAL A 363 15.73 23.90 17.63
CA VAL A 363 15.01 25.18 17.68
C VAL A 363 14.57 25.42 19.12
N ASP A 364 14.78 26.65 19.61
CA ASP A 364 14.34 27.03 20.95
C ASP A 364 12.80 27.00 21.01
N ALA A 365 12.26 26.06 21.77
CA ALA A 365 10.82 25.83 21.91
C ALA A 365 10.07 27.10 22.34
N SER A 366 10.68 27.99 23.13
CA SER A 366 10.04 29.24 23.56
C SER A 366 9.62 30.14 22.39
N THR A 367 10.26 29.99 21.23
CA THR A 367 9.93 30.74 19.99
C THR A 367 8.80 30.12 19.19
N LEU A 368 8.42 28.87 19.51
CA LEU A 368 7.40 28.10 18.79
C LEU A 368 6.15 27.83 19.64
N VAL A 369 6.19 28.00 20.97
CA VAL A 369 5.06 27.71 21.86
C VAL A 369 3.75 28.27 21.34
N SER A 370 3.69 29.56 20.94
CA SER A 370 2.46 30.19 20.45
C SER A 370 1.91 29.57 19.16
N LYS A 371 2.71 28.81 18.42
CA LYS A 371 2.38 28.20 17.12
C LYS A 371 2.03 26.71 17.21
N ILE A 372 2.15 26.14 18.41
CA ILE A 372 1.91 24.74 18.66
C ILE A 372 0.46 24.57 19.13
N GLN A 373 -0.33 23.86 18.34
CA GLN A 373 -1.68 23.50 18.70
C GLN A 373 -1.65 22.50 19.85
N ARG A 374 -0.78 21.48 19.73
CA ARG A 374 -0.65 20.44 20.75
C ARG A 374 0.71 19.74 20.67
N ILE A 375 1.35 19.54 21.82
CA ILE A 375 2.35 18.47 21.99
C ILE A 375 1.78 17.52 23.02
N GLU A 376 1.35 16.36 22.55
CA GLU A 376 0.75 15.31 23.37
C GLU A 376 1.80 14.24 23.66
N THR A 377 1.94 13.84 24.92
CA THR A 377 2.82 12.75 25.35
C THR A 377 2.01 11.66 26.01
N ILE A 378 2.24 10.41 25.65
CA ILE A 378 1.64 9.24 26.29
C ILE A 378 2.75 8.30 26.74
N THR A 379 2.87 8.06 28.04
CA THR A 379 3.90 7.20 28.62
C THR A 379 3.31 5.90 29.16
N ASN A 380 3.97 4.79 28.85
CA ASN A 380 3.69 3.47 29.40
C ASN A 380 4.98 2.76 29.89
N VAL A 381 4.85 1.61 30.55
CA VAL A 381 5.96 0.76 31.05
C VAL A 381 5.79 -0.65 30.52
N GLY A 382 6.89 -1.28 30.09
CA GLY A 382 6.88 -2.60 29.46
C GLY A 382 6.49 -2.56 27.98
N PRO A 383 7.40 -2.21 27.05
CA PRO A 383 7.05 -2.05 25.63
C PRO A 383 6.61 -3.36 24.95
N ASN A 384 7.10 -4.52 25.39
CA ASN A 384 6.64 -5.81 24.84
C ASN A 384 5.25 -6.19 25.34
N PHE A 385 4.93 -5.85 26.59
CA PHE A 385 3.60 -6.04 27.15
C PHE A 385 3.27 -4.94 28.18
N PRO A 386 2.59 -3.84 27.75
CA PRO A 386 2.35 -2.68 28.60
C PRO A 386 1.60 -3.03 29.88
N ILE A 387 2.15 -2.64 31.03
CA ILE A 387 1.58 -2.98 32.33
C ILE A 387 0.70 -1.87 32.93
N MET A 388 0.67 -0.69 32.32
CA MET A 388 -0.31 0.33 32.67
C MET A 388 -1.42 0.29 31.63
N GLY A 389 -2.66 0.06 32.05
CA GLY A 389 -3.79 0.00 31.13
C GLY A 389 -4.12 1.37 30.55
N TYR A 390 -5.04 1.43 29.58
CA TYR A 390 -5.63 2.71 29.19
C TYR A 390 -6.37 3.36 30.38
N ASN A 391 -7.16 2.54 31.07
CA ASN A 391 -7.70 2.77 32.41
C ASN A 391 -6.81 2.04 33.43
N ALA A 392 -7.13 2.09 34.72
CA ALA A 392 -6.38 1.36 35.73
C ALA A 392 -6.34 -0.15 35.41
N SER A 393 -5.15 -0.69 35.20
CA SER A 393 -4.94 -2.11 34.90
C SER A 393 -5.40 -2.98 36.07
N PRO A 394 -6.06 -4.12 35.83
CA PRO A 394 -6.34 -5.09 36.89
C PRO A 394 -5.08 -5.61 37.59
N GLY A 395 -3.93 -5.62 36.90
CA GLY A 395 -2.68 -6.17 37.42
C GLY A 395 -2.02 -5.33 38.52
N ASN A 396 -2.04 -4.00 38.39
CA ASN A 396 -1.33 -3.08 39.31
C ASN A 396 -2.13 -1.83 39.70
N GLY A 397 -3.33 -1.65 39.15
CA GLY A 397 -4.18 -0.48 39.40
C GLY A 397 -3.68 0.81 38.76
N GLN A 398 -2.72 0.75 37.83
CA GLN A 398 -2.14 1.93 37.17
C GLN A 398 -2.64 2.08 35.73
N ALA A 399 -2.70 3.34 35.28
CA ALA A 399 -3.09 3.71 33.93
C ALA A 399 -1.94 4.49 33.27
N LYS A 400 -1.88 4.44 31.94
CA LYS A 400 -0.93 5.23 31.14
C LYS A 400 -0.97 6.71 31.56
N VAL A 401 0.18 7.37 31.47
CA VAL A 401 0.27 8.81 31.75
C VAL A 401 0.16 9.56 30.44
N ALA A 402 -0.97 10.22 30.19
CA ALA A 402 -1.16 11.12 29.06
C ALA A 402 -1.10 12.58 29.54
N TYR A 403 -0.27 13.39 28.89
CA TYR A 403 -0.05 14.78 29.27
C TYR A 403 0.26 15.68 28.06
N ASP A 404 -0.44 16.81 27.95
CA ASP A 404 -0.19 17.81 26.92
C ASP A 404 0.91 18.79 27.41
N LEU A 405 2.11 18.73 26.83
CA LEU A 405 3.20 19.65 27.16
C LEU A 405 2.90 21.09 26.71
N VAL A 406 2.22 21.19 25.57
CA VAL A 406 1.72 22.45 25.01
C VAL A 406 0.31 22.20 24.50
N ARG A 407 -0.58 23.16 24.73
CA ARG A 407 -1.95 23.12 24.18
C ARG A 407 -2.41 24.54 23.85
N ASN A 408 -2.95 24.72 22.65
CA ASN A 408 -3.47 26.01 22.16
C ASN A 408 -2.49 27.18 22.35
N GLY A 409 -1.21 26.97 22.06
CA GLY A 409 -0.22 28.03 22.22
C GLY A 409 0.28 28.26 23.66
N GLU A 410 -0.12 27.44 24.63
CA GLU A 410 0.21 27.61 26.05
C GLU A 410 0.93 26.38 26.63
N LEU A 411 1.93 26.61 27.50
CA LEU A 411 2.61 25.54 28.21
C LEU A 411 1.68 24.86 29.21
N GLY A 412 1.80 23.53 29.33
CA GLY A 412 1.17 22.76 30.39
C GLY A 412 1.68 23.15 31.78
N GLU A 413 0.88 22.86 32.80
CA GLU A 413 1.25 23.09 34.20
C GLU A 413 2.51 22.29 34.60
N ASN A 414 3.52 22.97 35.15
CA ASN A 414 4.82 22.39 35.51
C ASN A 414 5.68 21.94 34.31
N VAL A 415 5.36 22.41 33.11
CA VAL A 415 6.26 22.31 31.95
C VAL A 415 7.21 23.51 31.97
N SER A 416 8.52 23.25 31.83
CA SER A 416 9.54 24.29 31.70
C SER A 416 10.18 24.24 30.32
N VAL A 417 10.72 25.37 29.86
CA VAL A 417 11.66 25.40 28.72
C VAL A 417 13.06 25.55 29.28
N GLU A 418 13.89 24.54 29.09
CA GLU A 418 15.25 24.46 29.62
C GLU A 418 16.21 24.10 28.49
N ALA A 419 17.24 24.93 28.30
CA ALA A 419 18.16 24.81 27.17
C ALA A 419 17.48 24.71 25.79
N GLY A 420 16.30 25.34 25.65
CA GLY A 420 15.49 25.35 24.42
C GLY A 420 14.58 24.13 24.24
N ALA A 421 14.63 23.14 25.14
CA ALA A 421 13.76 21.97 25.11
C ALA A 421 12.60 22.09 26.12
N LEU A 422 11.45 21.51 25.80
CA LEU A 422 10.33 21.36 26.74
C LEU A 422 10.68 20.24 27.73
N GLN A 423 10.51 20.48 29.02
CA GLN A 423 10.73 19.48 30.06
C GLN A 423 9.50 19.30 30.95
N TYR A 424 9.22 18.05 31.29
CA TYR A 424 8.18 17.68 32.23
C TYR A 424 8.60 16.44 33.01
N THR A 425 8.29 16.40 34.31
CA THR A 425 8.56 15.23 35.15
C THR A 425 7.27 14.47 35.38
N LEU A 426 7.23 13.26 34.82
CA LEU A 426 6.16 12.29 34.98
C LEU A 426 6.04 11.85 36.44
N PRO A 427 4.83 11.44 36.88
CA PRO A 427 4.65 10.83 38.20
C PRO A 427 5.43 9.52 38.32
N VAL A 428 5.45 8.95 39.52
CA VAL A 428 6.07 7.64 39.79
C VAL A 428 5.46 6.56 38.88
N LEU A 429 6.31 5.82 38.18
CA LEU A 429 5.95 4.74 37.27
C LEU A 429 6.20 3.35 37.90
N PRO A 430 5.53 2.28 37.42
CA PRO A 430 5.56 0.94 38.01
C PRO A 430 6.79 0.13 37.57
N PHE A 431 7.99 0.71 37.68
CA PHE A 431 9.22 0.05 37.28
C PHE A 431 9.52 -1.21 38.10
N GLY A 432 9.98 -2.26 37.42
CA GLY A 432 10.39 -3.53 38.02
C GLY A 432 9.24 -4.37 38.58
N GLU A 433 8.00 -4.05 38.22
CA GLU A 433 6.84 -4.91 38.48
C GLU A 433 6.87 -6.14 37.55
N TYR A 434 6.18 -7.20 37.95
CA TYR A 434 6.11 -8.39 37.11
C TYR A 434 5.28 -8.12 35.85
N SER A 435 5.82 -8.50 34.69
CA SER A 435 5.07 -8.69 33.45
C SER A 435 5.35 -10.08 32.88
N PRO A 436 4.48 -10.59 31.99
CA PRO A 436 4.75 -11.80 31.22
C PRO A 436 6.06 -11.74 30.40
N ALA A 437 6.47 -10.54 29.97
CA ALA A 437 7.74 -10.30 29.29
C ALA A 437 8.97 -10.25 30.23
N GLY A 438 8.75 -10.34 31.55
CA GLY A 438 9.79 -10.29 32.57
C GLY A 438 10.07 -8.89 33.10
N ILE A 439 10.78 -8.83 34.23
CA ILE A 439 11.11 -7.57 34.92
C ILE A 439 12.05 -6.67 34.11
N GLN A 440 12.76 -7.23 33.12
CA GLN A 440 13.61 -6.48 32.20
C GLN A 440 12.77 -5.63 31.24
N ASP A 441 11.55 -6.07 30.89
CA ASP A 441 10.63 -5.28 30.08
C ASP A 441 10.09 -4.10 30.90
N THR A 442 9.72 -4.34 32.15
CA THR A 442 9.20 -3.31 33.06
C THR A 442 10.27 -2.44 33.72
N ASP A 443 11.56 -2.70 33.46
CA ASP A 443 12.63 -1.74 33.71
C ASP A 443 12.57 -0.57 32.72
N THR A 444 11.86 -0.74 31.60
CA THR A 444 11.76 0.25 30.52
C THR A 444 10.42 0.97 30.54
N ALA A 445 10.46 2.30 30.59
CA ALA A 445 9.36 3.18 30.24
C ALA A 445 9.55 3.68 28.80
N PHE A 446 8.45 3.97 28.13
CA PHE A 446 8.45 4.49 26.77
C PHE A 446 7.35 5.53 26.60
N THR A 447 7.65 6.59 25.85
CA THR A 447 6.77 7.74 25.63
C THR A 447 6.58 7.97 24.15
N PHE A 448 5.32 7.93 23.70
CA PHE A 448 4.91 8.27 22.35
C PHE A 448 4.46 9.73 22.29
N ILE A 449 4.94 10.48 21.30
CA ILE A 449 4.84 11.93 21.27
C ILE A 449 4.23 12.36 19.94
N GLY A 450 3.11 13.08 20.00
CA GLY A 450 2.47 13.73 18.85
C GLY A 450 2.68 15.24 18.90
N LEU A 451 2.93 15.85 17.74
CA LEU A 451 3.05 17.29 17.57
C LEU A 451 2.02 17.75 16.53
N GLU A 452 1.29 18.81 16.85
CA GLU A 452 0.35 19.48 15.96
C GLU A 452 0.69 20.98 15.92
N MET A 453 0.84 21.54 14.72
CA MET A 453 1.22 22.94 14.55
C MET A 453 0.17 23.72 13.77
N CYS A 454 -0.09 24.94 14.24
CA CYS A 454 -0.92 25.94 13.57
C CYS A 454 -0.16 26.54 12.38
N ASN A 455 -0.80 26.62 11.22
CA ASN A 455 -0.15 27.07 9.99
C ASN A 455 -1.12 27.74 9.00
N ASP A 456 -0.55 28.48 8.05
CA ASP A 456 -1.26 29.10 6.92
C ASP A 456 -1.06 28.33 5.61
N GLY A 457 -0.61 27.08 5.70
CA GLY A 457 -0.16 26.24 4.59
C GLY A 457 1.32 26.45 4.24
N THR A 458 1.93 27.60 4.50
CA THR A 458 3.32 27.87 4.09
C THR A 458 4.29 28.05 5.26
N ALA A 459 3.80 28.46 6.42
CA ALA A 459 4.60 28.69 7.60
C ALA A 459 3.82 28.43 8.87
N ALA A 460 4.55 28.18 9.96
CA ALA A 460 3.95 28.08 11.29
C ALA A 460 3.53 29.48 11.76
N VAL A 461 2.28 29.61 12.17
CA VAL A 461 1.65 30.86 12.65
C VAL A 461 1.13 30.69 14.06
N ASP A 462 0.86 31.80 14.76
CA ASP A 462 0.29 31.73 16.10
C ASP A 462 -1.09 31.07 16.06
N CYS A 463 -1.34 30.19 17.03
CA CYS A 463 -2.59 29.49 17.17
C CYS A 463 -3.72 30.46 17.56
N GLY A 464 -4.90 30.18 17.04
CA GLY A 464 -6.12 30.92 17.30
C GLY A 464 -7.33 30.18 16.79
N ASP A 465 -8.50 30.73 17.04
CA ASP A 465 -9.75 30.21 16.48
C ASP A 465 -9.67 30.22 14.95
N ASP A 466 -10.17 29.15 14.31
CA ASP A 466 -10.23 28.97 12.85
C ASP A 466 -8.86 28.90 12.12
N ILE A 467 -7.75 28.76 12.85
CA ILE A 467 -6.43 28.51 12.23
C ILE A 467 -6.31 27.03 11.86
N ALA A 468 -5.86 26.76 10.64
CA ALA A 468 -5.60 25.41 10.18
C ALA A 468 -4.45 24.77 10.96
N THR A 469 -4.54 23.47 11.18
CA THR A 469 -3.54 22.69 11.90
C THR A 469 -3.05 21.53 11.03
N THR A 470 -1.80 21.13 11.27
CA THR A 470 -1.18 19.97 10.62
C THR A 470 -0.51 19.12 11.68
N SER A 471 -0.78 17.83 11.67
CA SER A 471 -0.05 16.85 12.48
C SER A 471 1.35 16.70 11.90
N MET A 472 2.34 16.55 12.78
CA MET A 472 3.74 16.51 12.42
C MET A 472 4.32 15.12 12.70
N LYS A 473 5.61 14.95 12.38
CA LYS A 473 6.37 13.72 12.63
C LYS A 473 6.33 13.39 14.12
N ALA A 474 5.77 12.22 14.45
CA ALA A 474 5.71 11.70 15.81
C ALA A 474 7.09 11.20 16.27
N ASP A 475 7.30 11.12 17.58
CA ASP A 475 8.55 10.64 18.19
C ASP A 475 8.26 9.55 19.22
N LEU A 476 9.22 8.66 19.43
CA LEU A 476 9.14 7.56 20.39
C LEU A 476 10.45 7.44 21.15
N VAL A 477 10.39 7.59 22.47
CA VAL A 477 11.56 7.59 23.33
C VAL A 477 11.44 6.58 24.46
N PHE A 478 12.58 6.00 24.86
CA PHE A 478 12.68 4.99 25.89
C PHE A 478 13.60 5.44 27.02
N GLY A 479 13.34 4.99 28.24
CA GLY A 479 14.16 5.25 29.41
C GLY A 479 14.09 4.09 30.39
N THR A 480 15.22 3.75 31.02
CA THR A 480 15.33 2.62 31.96
C THR A 480 15.63 3.09 33.37
N LEU A 481 15.05 2.40 34.37
CA LEU A 481 15.37 2.66 35.78
C LEU A 481 16.79 2.18 36.11
N SER A 482 17.21 1.06 35.55
CA SER A 482 18.54 0.48 35.78
C SER A 482 19.69 1.27 35.14
N GLY A 483 19.40 2.03 34.06
CA GLY A 483 20.41 2.62 33.18
C GLY A 483 20.99 1.65 32.14
N GLU A 484 20.52 0.39 32.11
CA GLU A 484 20.84 -0.57 31.06
C GLU A 484 20.10 -0.23 29.75
N ALA A 485 20.44 -0.94 28.67
CA ALA A 485 19.75 -0.78 27.39
C ALA A 485 18.25 -1.07 27.52
N ALA A 486 17.43 -0.20 26.94
CA ALA A 486 15.98 -0.32 26.96
C ALA A 486 15.52 -1.59 26.23
N SER A 487 14.54 -2.28 26.83
CA SER A 487 13.72 -3.24 26.09
C SER A 487 12.92 -2.49 25.04
N MET A 488 12.73 -3.09 23.86
CA MET A 488 11.92 -2.51 22.79
C MET A 488 11.01 -3.59 22.21
N ARG A 489 9.86 -3.15 21.69
CA ARG A 489 8.92 -4.05 21.03
C ARG A 489 9.46 -4.45 19.66
N HIS A 490 9.18 -5.67 19.25
CA HIS A 490 9.46 -6.14 17.89
C HIS A 490 8.74 -5.28 16.83
N THR A 491 9.40 -5.08 15.69
CA THR A 491 8.90 -4.35 14.50
C THR A 491 9.21 -5.11 13.20
N ASP A 492 9.62 -6.36 13.35
CA ASP A 492 10.06 -7.25 12.29
C ASP A 492 8.91 -7.94 11.55
N SER A 493 7.66 -7.77 11.99
CA SER A 493 6.48 -8.39 11.40
C SER A 493 5.56 -7.41 10.66
N VAL A 494 5.56 -6.14 11.07
CA VAL A 494 4.76 -5.06 10.47
C VAL A 494 5.61 -3.80 10.45
N ALA A 495 5.96 -3.36 9.24
CA ALA A 495 6.64 -2.10 8.99
C ALA A 495 5.65 -1.06 8.45
N PHE A 496 5.79 0.19 8.87
CA PHE A 496 4.79 1.23 8.58
C PHE A 496 4.68 1.59 7.08
N ASN A 497 5.71 1.31 6.28
CA ASN A 497 5.67 1.53 4.84
C ASN A 497 4.54 0.74 4.15
N THR A 498 4.11 -0.40 4.70
CA THR A 498 2.94 -1.12 4.17
C THR A 498 1.64 -0.33 4.40
N CYS A 499 1.55 0.46 5.48
CA CYS A 499 0.43 1.35 5.74
C CYS A 499 0.41 2.55 4.76
N GLU A 500 1.60 3.06 4.41
CA GLU A 500 1.75 4.19 3.48
C GLU A 500 1.25 3.84 2.07
N ASN A 501 1.29 2.57 1.67
CA ASN A 501 0.79 2.13 0.37
C ASN A 501 -0.69 2.48 0.14
N CYS A 502 -1.50 2.51 1.21
CA CYS A 502 -2.90 2.92 1.17
C CYS A 502 -3.09 4.35 1.69
N HIS A 503 -2.50 4.67 2.85
CA HIS A 503 -2.81 5.92 3.57
C HIS A 503 -1.92 7.12 3.20
N GLY A 504 -0.87 6.88 2.41
CA GLY A 504 0.14 7.87 2.05
C GLY A 504 1.12 8.22 3.17
N GLU A 505 2.23 8.83 2.79
CA GLU A 505 3.32 9.25 3.70
C GLU A 505 2.94 10.41 4.65
N THR A 506 1.85 11.13 4.37
CA THR A 506 1.35 12.21 5.24
C THR A 506 0.15 11.76 6.07
N PHE A 507 0.07 10.47 6.43
CA PHE A 507 -1.06 9.95 7.20
C PHE A 507 -1.10 10.54 8.62
N GLU A 508 -2.01 11.48 8.85
CA GLU A 508 -2.21 12.18 10.13
C GLU A 508 -3.04 11.32 11.11
N ILE A 509 -2.50 10.16 11.54
CA ILE A 509 -3.21 9.17 12.38
C ILE A 509 -3.81 9.86 13.61
N HIS A 510 -5.11 9.69 13.85
CA HIS A 510 -5.85 10.24 14.99
C HIS A 510 -5.92 11.77 15.10
N LYS A 511 -5.56 12.53 14.06
CA LYS A 511 -5.80 13.98 14.02
C LYS A 511 -7.25 14.32 14.35
N GLY A 512 -7.45 15.41 15.09
CA GLY A 512 -8.75 15.91 15.52
C GLY A 512 -8.92 15.77 17.03
N TYR A 513 -9.07 14.54 17.55
CA TYR A 513 -9.11 14.31 19.00
C TYR A 513 -7.72 14.28 19.65
N HIS A 514 -6.70 13.93 18.88
CA HIS A 514 -5.29 13.94 19.25
C HIS A 514 -4.52 14.95 18.41
N ALA A 515 -3.26 15.22 18.80
CA ALA A 515 -2.34 16.03 17.98
C ALA A 515 -2.17 15.43 16.56
N GLY A 516 -2.35 14.12 16.48
CA GLY A 516 -2.10 13.28 15.32
C GLY A 516 -0.64 12.86 15.23
N PHE A 517 -0.41 11.72 14.57
CA PHE A 517 0.88 11.04 14.58
C PHE A 517 1.27 10.65 13.16
N ILE A 518 2.23 11.38 12.57
CA ILE A 518 2.84 10.96 11.31
C ILE A 518 4.05 10.10 11.64
N MET A 519 3.99 8.83 11.25
CA MET A 519 5.05 7.86 11.54
C MET A 519 6.15 7.99 10.51
N THR A 520 7.39 8.21 10.95
CA THR A 520 8.55 8.39 10.07
C THR A 520 9.79 7.72 10.66
N GLU A 521 10.92 7.80 9.98
CA GLU A 521 12.23 7.35 10.50
C GLU A 521 12.60 7.96 11.86
N GLN A 522 11.96 9.07 12.27
CA GLN A 522 12.16 9.69 13.58
C GLN A 522 11.89 8.74 14.76
N LEU A 523 10.93 7.83 14.60
CA LEU A 523 10.65 6.75 15.57
C LEU A 523 11.16 5.38 15.08
N GLY A 524 11.83 5.37 13.94
CA GLY A 524 12.36 4.18 13.30
C GLY A 524 13.59 3.64 14.03
N ARG A 525 13.84 2.35 13.86
CA ARG A 525 14.96 1.66 14.50
C ARG A 525 15.72 0.81 13.51
N GLU A 526 17.04 0.82 13.61
CA GLU A 526 17.88 -0.04 12.81
C GLU A 526 17.62 -1.52 13.16
N ASN A 527 17.30 -2.32 12.16
CA ASN A 527 17.24 -3.78 12.27
C ASN A 527 18.66 -4.39 12.26
N ALA A 528 18.75 -5.72 12.31
CA ALA A 528 20.04 -6.42 12.31
C ALA A 528 20.88 -6.18 11.03
N ASP A 529 20.23 -5.80 9.93
CA ASP A 529 20.84 -5.52 8.63
C ASP A 529 21.23 -4.03 8.47
N GLY A 530 20.91 -3.19 9.47
CA GLY A 530 21.21 -1.76 9.49
C GLY A 530 20.17 -0.90 8.74
N GLU A 531 19.00 -1.45 8.44
CA GLU A 531 17.88 -0.72 7.82
C GLU A 531 16.98 -0.13 8.90
N VAL A 532 16.58 1.13 8.73
CA VAL A 532 15.66 1.80 9.65
C VAL A 532 14.23 1.33 9.39
N ILE A 533 13.66 0.59 10.34
CA ILE A 533 12.28 0.13 10.30
C ILE A 533 11.40 1.05 11.12
N VAL A 534 10.41 1.65 10.49
CA VAL A 534 9.37 2.45 11.15
C VAL A 534 8.31 1.49 11.70
N GLY A 535 8.24 1.39 13.02
CA GLY A 535 7.29 0.53 13.72
C GLY A 535 5.95 1.22 14.03
N VAL A 536 4.94 0.40 14.33
CA VAL A 536 3.67 0.84 14.95
C VAL A 536 3.66 0.62 16.47
N ASP A 537 4.83 0.43 17.09
CA ASP A 537 4.93 0.05 18.49
C ASP A 537 4.65 1.20 19.46
N GLY A 538 4.86 2.46 19.05
CA GLY A 538 4.44 3.62 19.85
C GLY A 538 2.94 3.60 20.18
N CYS A 539 2.12 2.99 19.33
CA CYS A 539 0.67 2.88 19.49
C CYS A 539 0.26 2.11 20.75
N VAL A 540 1.10 1.18 21.25
CA VAL A 540 0.80 0.37 22.45
C VAL A 540 0.82 1.17 23.75
N THR A 541 1.28 2.43 23.72
CA THR A 541 1.12 3.36 24.85
C THR A 541 -0.36 3.55 25.21
N CYS A 542 -1.25 3.56 24.21
CA CYS A 542 -2.71 3.67 24.35
C CYS A 542 -3.44 2.36 24.05
N HIS A 543 -2.99 1.60 23.06
CA HIS A 543 -3.55 0.31 22.65
C HIS A 543 -3.00 -0.82 23.52
N THR A 544 -3.32 -0.72 24.81
CA THR A 544 -2.78 -1.59 25.87
C THR A 544 -3.43 -2.98 25.87
N PRO A 545 -2.83 -3.99 26.53
CA PRO A 545 -3.47 -5.29 26.73
C PRO A 545 -4.85 -5.21 27.39
N ASP A 546 -5.07 -4.20 28.25
CA ASP A 546 -6.34 -3.94 28.93
C ASP A 546 -7.36 -3.18 28.02
N GLY A 547 -7.02 -2.98 26.75
CA GLY A 547 -7.80 -2.25 25.77
C GLY A 547 -7.60 -0.73 25.79
N THR A 548 -8.61 0.00 25.31
CA THR A 548 -8.65 1.47 25.33
C THR A 548 -9.67 1.96 26.38
N TYR A 549 -10.37 3.08 26.14
CA TYR A 549 -11.33 3.64 27.10
C TYR A 549 -12.47 2.68 27.48
N ALA A 550 -12.78 1.70 26.61
CA ALA A 550 -13.83 0.71 26.83
C ALA A 550 -13.36 -0.56 27.57
N SER A 551 -12.12 -0.61 28.07
CA SER A 551 -11.56 -1.73 28.85
C SER A 551 -11.82 -3.12 28.23
N GLY A 552 -11.52 -3.26 26.94
CA GLY A 552 -11.74 -4.49 26.16
C GLY A 552 -12.98 -4.50 25.27
N GLY A 553 -14.01 -3.70 25.55
CA GLY A 553 -15.24 -3.66 24.76
C GLY A 553 -15.08 -3.27 23.29
N ASN A 554 -13.92 -2.70 22.93
CA ASN A 554 -13.55 -2.33 21.55
C ASN A 554 -12.36 -3.14 21.02
N GLN A 555 -11.97 -4.25 21.65
CA GLN A 555 -10.76 -5.02 21.28
C GLN A 555 -9.54 -4.10 21.12
N GLY A 556 -9.25 -3.35 22.19
CA GLY A 556 -8.40 -2.16 22.12
C GLY A 556 -6.90 -2.43 22.05
N ALA A 557 -6.44 -3.64 22.38
CA ALA A 557 -5.03 -4.02 22.28
C ALA A 557 -4.54 -3.97 20.83
N LEU A 558 -3.30 -3.57 20.59
CA LEU A 558 -2.78 -3.39 19.23
C LEU A 558 -2.80 -4.69 18.42
N GLU A 559 -2.58 -5.83 19.08
CA GLU A 559 -2.65 -7.18 18.50
C GLU A 559 -4.01 -7.52 17.88
N MET A 560 -5.07 -6.82 18.28
CA MET A 560 -6.42 -7.02 17.74
C MET A 560 -6.90 -5.81 16.95
N LYS A 561 -6.57 -4.58 17.40
CA LYS A 561 -7.19 -3.35 16.90
C LYS A 561 -7.14 -3.22 15.39
N LEU A 562 -5.97 -3.40 14.78
CA LEU A 562 -5.82 -3.27 13.34
C LEU A 562 -6.60 -4.37 12.62
N HIS A 563 -6.54 -5.62 13.09
CA HIS A 563 -7.33 -6.73 12.53
C HIS A 563 -8.84 -6.49 12.61
N SER A 564 -9.36 -6.05 13.76
CA SER A 564 -10.81 -5.81 13.92
C SER A 564 -11.31 -4.70 12.99
N VAL A 565 -10.51 -3.64 12.78
CA VAL A 565 -10.91 -2.52 11.92
C VAL A 565 -10.78 -2.87 10.44
N HIS A 566 -9.68 -3.52 10.06
CA HIS A 566 -9.36 -3.83 8.68
C HIS A 566 -10.07 -5.08 8.17
N GLY A 567 -10.37 -6.05 9.04
CA GLY A 567 -11.16 -7.24 8.69
C GLY A 567 -12.62 -6.94 8.33
N GLU A 568 -13.10 -5.72 8.62
CA GLU A 568 -14.40 -5.22 8.16
C GLU A 568 -14.31 -4.46 6.81
N GLN A 569 -13.09 -4.22 6.30
CA GLN A 569 -12.88 -3.51 5.04
C GLN A 569 -12.65 -4.52 3.91
N ASP A 570 -13.51 -4.50 2.89
CA ASP A 570 -13.44 -5.42 1.74
C ASP A 570 -12.12 -5.34 0.94
N ILE A 571 -11.38 -4.23 1.05
CA ILE A 571 -10.08 -4.06 0.37
C ILE A 571 -8.94 -4.86 1.03
N ILE A 572 -9.14 -5.30 2.28
CA ILE A 572 -8.17 -6.08 3.04
C ILE A 572 -8.55 -7.55 2.91
N SER A 573 -7.77 -8.28 2.11
CA SER A 573 -8.02 -9.69 1.81
C SER A 573 -6.79 -10.58 1.99
N ASP A 574 -5.61 -9.98 2.20
CA ASP A 574 -4.34 -10.68 2.39
C ASP A 574 -3.57 -10.12 3.60
N CYS A 575 -2.90 -11.00 4.32
CA CYS A 575 -1.98 -10.67 5.40
C CYS A 575 -0.81 -9.82 4.88
N THR A 576 -0.33 -10.11 3.67
CA THR A 576 0.84 -9.44 3.06
C THR A 576 0.66 -7.94 2.85
N GLN A 577 -0.60 -7.44 2.81
CA GLN A 577 -0.90 -6.01 2.73
C GLN A 577 -0.37 -5.22 3.94
N CYS A 578 -0.13 -5.89 5.08
CA CYS A 578 0.47 -5.29 6.27
C CYS A 578 1.69 -6.05 6.81
N HIS A 579 1.70 -7.36 6.66
CA HIS A 579 2.70 -8.21 7.28
C HIS A 579 3.86 -8.53 6.34
N ASN A 580 5.06 -8.18 6.77
CA ASN A 580 6.31 -8.66 6.18
C ASN A 580 6.80 -9.98 6.81
N ASP A 581 6.31 -10.33 8.01
CA ASP A 581 6.45 -11.65 8.62
C ASP A 581 5.42 -11.84 9.76
N PHE A 582 5.37 -13.02 10.36
CA PHE A 582 4.72 -13.27 11.64
C PHE A 582 5.74 -13.59 12.74
N ASN A 583 5.95 -12.67 13.68
CA ASN A 583 6.74 -12.94 14.88
C ASN A 583 5.91 -13.73 15.91
N LEU A 584 5.77 -15.03 15.69
CA LEU A 584 5.02 -15.93 16.57
C LEU A 584 5.68 -16.08 17.95
N ASP A 585 6.98 -15.84 18.06
CA ASP A 585 7.72 -15.92 19.30
C ASP A 585 7.36 -14.77 20.27
N ALA A 586 6.87 -13.64 19.75
CA ALA A 586 6.37 -12.53 20.55
C ALA A 586 5.23 -12.95 21.50
N PHE A 587 4.46 -14.00 21.18
CA PHE A 587 3.43 -14.53 22.08
C PHE A 587 3.98 -15.05 23.41
N LYS A 588 5.25 -15.49 23.44
CA LYS A 588 5.92 -15.94 24.68
C LYS A 588 6.10 -14.82 25.71
N LEU A 589 6.02 -13.57 25.26
CA LEU A 589 6.17 -12.36 26.08
C LEU A 589 4.82 -11.74 26.46
N LYS A 590 3.69 -12.36 26.08
CA LYS A 590 2.35 -11.78 26.26
C LYS A 590 1.55 -12.45 27.38
N GLY A 591 0.76 -11.63 28.06
CA GLY A 591 -0.31 -12.05 28.96
C GLY A 591 -1.66 -12.08 28.26
N ALA A 592 -2.73 -12.11 29.04
CA ALA A 592 -4.08 -12.07 28.51
C ALA A 592 -4.43 -10.69 27.90
N LEU A 593 -5.32 -10.67 26.91
CA LEU A 593 -5.80 -9.46 26.25
C LEU A 593 -7.29 -9.25 26.57
N ALA A 594 -7.68 -8.00 26.83
CA ALA A 594 -9.07 -7.63 27.09
C ALA A 594 -9.89 -7.63 25.80
N THR A 595 -10.85 -8.55 25.72
CA THR A 595 -11.63 -8.85 24.49
C THR A 595 -13.10 -8.45 24.60
N SER A 596 -13.54 -8.23 25.84
CA SER A 596 -14.84 -7.64 26.17
C SER A 596 -14.67 -6.77 27.43
N ALA A 597 -15.69 -6.01 27.82
CA ALA A 597 -15.60 -5.09 28.95
C ALA A 597 -15.29 -5.84 30.27
N GLY A 598 -14.02 -5.84 30.68
CA GLY A 598 -13.53 -6.53 31.87
C GLY A 598 -13.31 -8.04 31.73
N GLU A 599 -13.46 -8.61 30.53
CA GLU A 599 -13.19 -10.01 30.24
C GLU A 599 -11.92 -10.16 29.39
N TYR A 600 -11.18 -11.24 29.62
CA TYR A 600 -9.85 -11.47 29.06
C TYR A 600 -9.77 -12.81 28.36
N THR A 601 -8.98 -12.84 27.29
CA THR A 601 -8.71 -14.03 26.47
C THR A 601 -7.20 -14.25 26.36
N THR A 602 -6.78 -15.50 26.27
CA THR A 602 -5.36 -15.85 26.05
C THR A 602 -4.84 -15.28 24.72
N PRO A 603 -3.56 -14.89 24.63
CA PRO A 603 -3.11 -13.94 23.61
C PRO A 603 -3.17 -14.46 22.18
N ILE A 604 -2.88 -15.75 21.93
CA ILE A 604 -2.99 -16.32 20.58
C ILE A 604 -4.46 -16.36 20.17
N THR A 605 -5.31 -16.92 21.03
CA THR A 605 -6.76 -17.01 20.79
C THR A 605 -7.38 -15.63 20.56
N ALA A 606 -7.03 -14.62 21.36
CA ALA A 606 -7.53 -13.26 21.22
C ALA A 606 -7.17 -12.64 19.86
N THR A 607 -5.93 -12.86 19.41
CA THR A 607 -5.46 -12.37 18.11
C THR A 607 -6.24 -13.01 16.96
N CYS A 608 -6.39 -14.33 16.94
CA CYS A 608 -7.14 -15.03 15.88
C CYS A 608 -8.65 -14.70 15.92
N ALA A 609 -9.23 -14.63 17.11
CA ALA A 609 -10.66 -14.35 17.29
C ALA A 609 -11.08 -12.95 16.82
N SER A 610 -10.13 -12.01 16.68
CA SER A 610 -10.42 -10.66 16.17
C SER A 610 -11.04 -10.66 14.78
N CYS A 611 -10.74 -11.67 13.95
CA CYS A 611 -11.37 -11.88 12.63
C CYS A 611 -12.26 -13.14 12.58
N HIS A 612 -11.95 -14.17 13.38
CA HIS A 612 -12.68 -15.45 13.34
C HIS A 612 -13.89 -15.53 14.28
N GLY A 613 -14.12 -14.50 15.11
CA GLY A 613 -15.20 -14.45 16.07
C GLY A 613 -14.89 -15.22 17.36
N PHE A 614 -15.25 -14.61 18.49
CA PHE A 614 -14.95 -15.15 19.81
C PHE A 614 -15.85 -16.33 20.18
N ASP A 615 -17.11 -16.34 19.75
CA ASP A 615 -18.04 -17.42 20.05
C ASP A 615 -17.73 -18.68 19.22
N GLU A 616 -17.34 -18.48 17.97
CA GLU A 616 -17.02 -19.50 16.98
C GLU A 616 -15.77 -20.30 17.38
N ILE A 617 -14.71 -19.61 17.79
CA ILE A 617 -13.43 -20.25 18.13
C ILE A 617 -13.44 -20.87 19.54
N LYS A 618 -14.35 -20.46 20.42
CA LYS A 618 -14.32 -20.75 21.87
C LYS A 618 -14.09 -22.22 22.19
N ALA A 619 -14.94 -23.10 21.68
CA ALA A 619 -14.85 -24.53 21.99
C ALA A 619 -13.54 -25.17 21.49
N HIS A 620 -13.04 -24.70 20.35
CA HIS A 620 -11.77 -25.15 19.79
C HIS A 620 -10.59 -24.67 20.65
N ALA A 621 -10.55 -23.37 20.94
CA ALA A 621 -9.48 -22.73 21.72
C ALA A 621 -9.40 -23.29 23.14
N GLU A 622 -10.52 -23.43 23.85
CA GLU A 622 -10.56 -24.01 25.20
C GLU A 622 -10.08 -25.48 25.21
N GLY A 623 -10.35 -26.22 24.12
CA GLY A 623 -9.81 -27.58 23.95
C GLY A 623 -8.30 -27.64 23.77
N GLN A 624 -7.65 -26.53 23.38
CA GLN A 624 -6.20 -26.38 23.20
C GLN A 624 -5.54 -25.57 24.33
N GLY A 625 -6.22 -25.38 25.46
CA GLY A 625 -5.69 -24.67 26.64
C GLY A 625 -5.89 -23.15 26.64
N GLY A 626 -6.57 -22.60 25.63
CA GLY A 626 -6.96 -21.19 25.62
C GLY A 626 -8.09 -20.87 26.60
N VAL A 627 -8.25 -19.59 26.93
CA VAL A 627 -9.40 -19.06 27.68
C VAL A 627 -10.06 -17.99 26.84
N VAL A 628 -11.39 -18.03 26.71
CA VAL A 628 -12.16 -17.05 25.93
C VAL A 628 -13.16 -16.30 26.79
N ASN A 629 -12.98 -14.98 26.87
CA ASN A 629 -13.79 -14.06 27.68
C ASN A 629 -13.91 -14.54 29.15
N GLY A 630 -12.76 -14.89 29.74
CA GLY A 630 -12.63 -15.30 31.14
C GLY A 630 -12.26 -14.14 32.07
N THR A 631 -11.93 -14.48 33.32
CA THR A 631 -11.39 -13.51 34.28
C THR A 631 -9.95 -13.13 33.92
N TYR A 632 -9.48 -11.97 34.40
CA TYR A 632 -8.09 -11.54 34.24
C TYR A 632 -7.10 -12.59 34.77
N GLU A 633 -7.40 -13.18 35.93
CA GLU A 633 -6.56 -14.18 36.57
C GLU A 633 -6.52 -15.49 35.80
N ASP A 634 -7.67 -16.02 35.38
CA ASP A 634 -7.75 -17.31 34.68
C ASP A 634 -7.07 -17.25 33.30
N ALA A 635 -7.31 -16.15 32.57
CA ALA A 635 -6.71 -15.95 31.25
C ALA A 635 -5.20 -15.76 31.35
N ASN A 636 -4.70 -15.00 32.34
CA ASN A 636 -3.25 -14.85 32.53
C ASN A 636 -2.57 -16.13 33.00
N ALA A 637 -3.22 -16.92 33.88
CA ALA A 637 -2.71 -18.22 34.29
C ALA A 637 -2.57 -19.21 33.10
N SER A 638 -3.36 -18.98 32.04
CA SER A 638 -3.41 -19.82 30.84
C SER A 638 -2.70 -19.21 29.62
N ALA A 639 -2.15 -18.00 29.73
CA ALA A 639 -1.61 -17.26 28.58
C ALA A 639 -0.45 -17.99 27.85
N GLN A 640 0.26 -18.88 28.55
CA GLN A 640 1.41 -19.62 28.03
C GLN A 640 1.15 -21.12 27.89
N VAL A 641 -0.11 -21.56 27.96
CA VAL A 641 -0.48 -22.99 27.82
C VAL A 641 -1.21 -23.32 26.51
N GLU A 642 -1.44 -22.32 25.66
CA GLU A 642 -2.06 -22.48 24.34
C GLU A 642 -1.24 -23.41 23.43
N PHE A 643 -1.83 -24.50 22.94
CA PHE A 643 -1.20 -25.45 22.02
C PHE A 643 -1.49 -25.15 20.53
N CYS A 644 -1.89 -23.93 20.19
CA CYS A 644 -2.28 -23.53 18.83
C CYS A 644 -1.17 -23.80 17.80
N MET A 645 0.06 -23.36 18.10
CA MET A 645 1.23 -23.49 17.22
C MET A 645 1.81 -24.91 17.18
N GLY A 646 1.21 -25.87 17.92
CA GLY A 646 1.47 -27.29 17.74
C GLY A 646 0.96 -27.79 16.39
N CYS A 647 -0.20 -27.28 15.95
CA CYS A 647 -0.85 -27.65 14.70
C CYS A 647 -0.73 -26.54 13.64
N HIS A 648 -1.06 -25.30 13.98
CA HIS A 648 -1.02 -24.18 13.03
C HIS A 648 0.43 -23.75 12.72
N LYS A 649 0.70 -23.53 11.43
CA LYS A 649 1.98 -23.05 10.88
C LYS A 649 1.74 -21.87 9.94
N PRO A 650 1.13 -20.79 10.44
CA PRO A 650 0.75 -19.67 9.61
C PRO A 650 1.99 -19.03 8.99
N THR A 651 1.89 -18.68 7.72
CA THR A 651 2.81 -17.78 7.03
C THR A 651 2.01 -16.60 6.49
N ILE A 652 2.69 -15.51 6.12
CA ILE A 652 1.99 -14.35 5.53
C ILE A 652 1.30 -14.70 4.20
N PHE A 653 1.76 -15.73 3.49
CA PHE A 653 1.18 -16.18 2.23
C PHE A 653 0.04 -17.20 2.41
N ASP A 654 0.06 -17.94 3.52
CA ASP A 654 -1.01 -18.85 3.93
C ASP A 654 -1.06 -18.95 5.45
N HIS A 655 -1.92 -18.13 6.06
CA HIS A 655 -2.14 -18.15 7.51
C HIS A 655 -3.00 -19.35 7.95
N THR A 656 -3.59 -20.10 7.00
CA THR A 656 -4.46 -21.25 7.27
C THR A 656 -3.69 -22.58 7.36
N ALA A 657 -2.41 -22.58 6.99
CA ALA A 657 -1.55 -23.75 7.00
C ALA A 657 -1.54 -24.49 8.36
N VAL A 658 -1.74 -25.81 8.30
CA VAL A 658 -1.77 -26.71 9.46
C VAL A 658 -0.97 -27.99 9.21
N ASN A 659 -0.26 -28.43 10.24
CA ASN A 659 0.29 -29.78 10.33
C ASN A 659 -0.65 -30.64 11.19
N MET A 660 -1.28 -31.64 10.57
CA MET A 660 -2.14 -32.62 11.26
C MET A 660 -1.37 -33.84 11.77
#